data_AF-A0A1Y1QXX0-F1
#
_entry.id   AF-A0A1Y1QXX0-F1
#
_cell.length_a   1.000
_cell.length_b   1.000
_cell.length_c   1.000
_cell.angle_alpha   90.00
_cell.angle_beta   90.00
_cell.angle_gamma   90.00
#
_symmetry.space_group_name_H-M   'P 1'
#
loop_
_entity.id
_entity.type
_entity.pdbx_description
1 polymer ?
#
loop_
_entity_poly.entity_id
_entity_poly.type
_entity_poly.pdbx_seq_one_letter_code
_entity_poly.pdbx_strand_id
1 'polypeptide(L)'
;MKRRDFLKLGVSGAAATGLAACNSSSNESLAGTDSTTPAVPETAPFNLETHQAPNVYSKNGVLEFKLETKFAPVTVNGFPLNYRTYNGVFPSHTWVTRPGDTLKIHLVNNFPALSEEDINHAAEELNVPHAFNNTNLHVHGLNVSPEGNQDNVLLDIVPSEWTPEKIKGLKTDVLTEFNYEIKIPQDHIAGTFWYHPHKHGSSFPQVASGMAGFLLVEGGEGDLAQLPELANAKTINLSFSELIFNAKGEMPGVNPLTNDRFPINSLFKFESMMQYTINGLAINEGEDSKTCSGAKPPYLKMRPGEVQRWRFAMMSHLQTYKFMLQDHDIHVASWDGITDVAIETYNAAAPLVLGPGNRVDILVKASNTPGTYPFKMLIEQFGEFPLFITPGFCGGQPRMDMTAFNVVVEGEPVTMALPAVLNPPQKRLPDVKTEEVTRRRRINFEIVGDVLFDWTTFQFQKDTRQYFISNLKFNPSRVNETVLLGAVEEWEIVNLHAEHNSSLHINHPFHLHVNWLQVMEVHHADGTIERPNEGRGRWMDNIDVPFRGKVVVRIRFEKFAGVTVFHCHVLAHEDEGMMYLVEVVDPTPVIANITTAAGGVLASTDSTKRLTAKFGAGAFAADTTVSYHYLLDIQNPVGNGAAGDLAGLERYFRLESANPLVGPATIEVNFPLELARGATYDPTTVQLYRSNGAGGWTTDGITTVSIAPATGTKIANNKLISTVTTLGDGNFAVLARLISGTPTGPMTDAAH
;
A
#
# COMPACT_ATOMS: atom_id res chain seq x y z
N MET A 1 12.14 -38.31 32.81
CA MET A 1 13.34 -38.97 33.40
C MET A 1 14.57 -38.64 32.54
N LYS A 2 15.76 -38.63 33.14
CA LYS A 2 16.93 -37.81 32.78
C LYS A 2 17.84 -38.37 31.68
N ARG A 3 18.50 -37.44 30.99
CA ARG A 3 19.88 -37.41 30.43
C ARG A 3 20.82 -38.58 30.82
N ARG A 4 21.51 -39.10 29.78
CA ARG A 4 22.76 -39.91 29.71
C ARG A 4 22.54 -41.38 29.37
N ASP A 5 22.93 -41.72 28.13
CA ASP A 5 23.47 -42.98 27.60
C ASP A 5 23.51 -42.77 26.07
N PHE A 6 24.54 -43.05 25.26
CA PHE A 6 25.73 -43.86 25.42
C PHE A 6 26.62 -43.58 24.20
N LEU A 7 27.87 -43.17 24.40
CA LEU A 7 28.94 -43.25 23.39
C LEU A 7 29.47 -44.68 23.44
N LYS A 8 29.61 -45.37 22.30
CA LYS A 8 30.63 -46.42 22.10
C LYS A 8 30.68 -46.99 20.67
N LEU A 9 31.91 -46.91 20.12
CA LEU A 9 32.59 -47.86 19.22
C LEU A 9 32.08 -47.95 17.76
N GLY A 10 32.93 -47.95 16.72
CA GLY A 10 34.38 -48.18 16.69
C GLY A 10 35.01 -47.86 15.33
N VAL A 11 36.34 -47.91 15.35
CA VAL A 11 37.33 -47.43 14.39
C VAL A 11 37.70 -48.52 13.35
N SER A 12 38.20 -48.09 12.19
CA SER A 12 39.08 -48.80 11.21
C SER A 12 38.49 -49.98 10.44
N GLY A 13 38.78 -50.24 9.16
CA GLY A 13 39.73 -49.71 8.19
C GLY A 13 39.96 -50.76 7.09
N ALA A 14 40.33 -50.31 5.88
CA ALA A 14 40.90 -51.04 4.73
C ALA A 14 39.99 -51.97 3.89
N ALA A 15 39.86 -51.68 2.59
CA ALA A 15 40.66 -52.32 1.53
C ALA A 15 40.22 -51.83 0.14
N ALA A 16 41.20 -51.53 -0.71
CA ALA A 16 41.04 -51.15 -2.11
C ALA A 16 41.14 -52.39 -3.02
N THR A 17 40.32 -52.45 -4.07
CA THR A 17 40.61 -53.16 -5.34
C THR A 17 39.87 -52.43 -6.47
N GLY A 18 40.60 -52.01 -7.50
CA GLY A 18 40.06 -51.31 -8.67
C GLY A 18 39.91 -52.21 -9.91
N LEU A 19 39.05 -51.79 -10.85
CA LEU A 19 39.39 -51.49 -12.26
C LEU A 19 38.12 -51.35 -13.14
N ALA A 20 38.11 -50.24 -13.91
CA ALA A 20 37.53 -50.02 -15.24
C ALA A 20 36.00 -50.09 -15.49
N ALA A 21 35.39 -48.94 -15.81
CA ALA A 21 34.92 -48.60 -17.18
C ALA A 21 34.21 -47.23 -17.22
N CYS A 22 34.36 -46.54 -18.36
CA CYS A 22 33.96 -45.17 -18.70
C CYS A 22 32.44 -44.87 -18.57
N ASN A 23 32.04 -43.65 -18.19
CA ASN A 23 31.66 -42.57 -19.12
C ASN A 23 31.15 -41.27 -18.43
N SER A 24 31.44 -40.14 -19.09
CA SER A 24 30.75 -38.84 -19.15
C SER A 24 30.70 -37.83 -17.98
N SER A 25 31.15 -36.62 -18.36
CA SER A 25 30.88 -35.26 -17.87
C SER A 25 31.39 -34.87 -16.48
N SER A 26 32.52 -34.16 -16.49
CA SER A 26 33.13 -33.44 -15.38
C SER A 26 32.28 -32.24 -14.95
N ASN A 27 31.61 -32.37 -13.81
CA ASN A 27 31.43 -31.26 -12.87
C ASN A 27 32.83 -30.90 -12.35
N GLU A 28 33.41 -29.80 -12.85
CA GLU A 28 34.48 -29.15 -12.12
C GLU A 28 33.84 -28.39 -10.95
N SER A 29 33.92 -28.99 -9.75
CA SER A 29 33.79 -28.23 -8.53
C SER A 29 34.97 -27.26 -8.48
N LEU A 30 34.69 -25.96 -8.62
CA LEU A 30 35.62 -24.88 -8.27
C LEU A 30 35.79 -24.86 -6.74
N ALA A 31 36.43 -25.90 -6.21
CA ALA A 31 37.09 -25.89 -4.93
C ALA A 31 38.54 -25.46 -5.19
N GLY A 32 38.78 -24.15 -5.07
CA GLY A 32 40.12 -23.59 -4.91
C GLY A 32 40.53 -22.60 -6.00
N THR A 33 40.33 -21.31 -5.73
CA THR A 33 41.42 -20.33 -5.76
C THR A 33 41.18 -19.31 -4.65
N ASP A 34 42.29 -18.90 -4.05
CA ASP A 34 42.46 -17.89 -3.01
C ASP A 34 41.53 -16.67 -3.21
N SER A 35 40.41 -16.61 -2.48
CA SER A 35 39.67 -15.36 -2.32
C SER A 35 39.84 -14.92 -0.87
N THR A 36 40.75 -13.97 -0.69
CA THR A 36 40.67 -13.06 0.46
C THR A 36 39.33 -12.34 0.33
N THR A 37 38.26 -12.87 0.94
CA THR A 37 37.08 -12.08 1.24
C THR A 37 37.59 -10.83 1.96
N PRO A 38 37.30 -9.61 1.47
CA PRO A 38 37.70 -8.41 2.19
C PRO A 38 37.16 -8.52 3.61
N ALA A 39 38.06 -8.50 4.60
CA ALA A 39 37.63 -8.38 5.98
C ALA A 39 36.85 -7.07 6.07
N VAL A 40 35.54 -7.14 6.37
CA VAL A 40 34.77 -5.95 6.69
C VAL A 40 35.46 -5.33 7.91
N PRO A 41 35.91 -4.06 7.84
CA PRO A 41 36.57 -3.43 8.97
C PRO A 41 35.66 -3.50 10.20
N GLU A 42 36.22 -3.86 11.36
CA GLU A 42 35.47 -3.89 12.61
C GLU A 42 35.05 -2.44 12.94
N THR A 43 33.82 -2.06 12.55
CA THR A 43 33.31 -0.70 12.76
C THR A 43 32.84 -0.56 14.20
N ALA A 44 33.22 0.53 14.85
CA ALA A 44 32.64 0.92 16.14
C ALA A 44 31.10 1.06 15.96
N PRO A 45 30.29 0.69 16.97
CA PRO A 45 28.85 0.84 16.86
C PRO A 45 28.50 2.34 16.73
N PHE A 46 27.48 2.65 15.93
CA PHE A 46 27.06 4.02 15.64
C PHE A 46 25.95 4.49 16.60
N ASN A 47 25.97 5.77 16.97
CA ASN A 47 24.91 6.39 17.74
C ASN A 47 23.77 6.85 16.82
N LEU A 48 22.59 6.23 16.96
CA LEU A 48 21.39 6.55 16.18
C LEU A 48 20.88 7.98 16.43
N GLU A 49 21.14 8.57 17.59
CA GLU A 49 20.77 9.97 17.88
C GLU A 49 21.47 10.94 16.92
N THR A 50 22.73 10.64 16.57
CA THR A 50 23.54 11.45 15.65
C THR A 50 23.47 10.99 14.20
N HIS A 51 22.95 9.79 13.96
CA HIS A 51 22.80 9.20 12.63
C HIS A 51 21.34 9.30 12.18
N GLN A 52 20.96 10.52 11.79
CA GLN A 52 19.62 10.87 11.32
C GLN A 52 19.71 11.31 9.87
N ALA A 53 18.66 11.04 9.09
CA ALA A 53 18.55 11.55 7.74
C ALA A 53 18.49 13.10 7.75
N PRO A 54 19.03 13.79 6.72
CA PRO A 54 18.97 15.25 6.66
C PRO A 54 17.52 15.75 6.61
N ASN A 55 17.21 16.75 7.43
CA ASN A 55 15.89 17.38 7.45
C ASN A 55 15.76 18.49 6.40
N VAL A 56 14.61 18.56 5.75
CA VAL A 56 14.17 19.64 4.87
C VAL A 56 12.89 20.22 5.46
N TYR A 57 12.92 21.48 5.86
CA TYR A 57 11.80 22.15 6.51
C TYR A 57 11.03 23.02 5.52
N SER A 58 9.70 23.05 5.65
CA SER A 58 8.89 24.08 5.02
C SER A 58 9.27 25.48 5.53
N LYS A 59 9.12 26.48 4.66
CA LYS A 59 9.33 27.89 4.96
C LYS A 59 8.18 28.70 4.35
N ASN A 60 7.57 29.56 5.14
CA ASN A 60 6.45 30.43 4.71
C ASN A 60 5.31 29.65 4.04
N GLY A 61 4.91 28.50 4.60
CA GLY A 61 3.80 27.71 4.06
C GLY A 61 4.18 26.74 2.93
N VAL A 62 5.45 26.66 2.53
CA VAL A 62 5.87 25.85 1.38
C VAL A 62 7.14 25.06 1.70
N LEU A 63 7.14 23.77 1.40
CA LEU A 63 8.36 22.96 1.28
C LEU A 63 8.61 22.72 -0.20
N GLU A 64 9.67 23.32 -0.73
CA GLU A 64 10.09 23.12 -2.12
C GLU A 64 11.32 22.22 -2.15
N PHE A 65 11.25 21.15 -2.95
CA PHE A 65 12.32 20.16 -3.01
C PHE A 65 12.43 19.52 -4.40
N LYS A 66 13.65 19.45 -4.93
CA LYS A 66 13.95 18.68 -6.14
C LYS A 66 14.30 17.25 -5.74
N LEU A 67 13.49 16.30 -6.16
CA LEU A 67 13.64 14.89 -5.90
C LEU A 67 14.16 14.21 -7.17
N GLU A 68 15.43 13.85 -7.20
CA GLU A 68 16.06 13.19 -8.35
C GLU A 68 16.20 11.70 -8.08
N THR A 69 15.64 10.85 -8.95
CA THR A 69 15.89 9.41 -8.86
C THR A 69 17.17 9.07 -9.62
N LYS A 70 18.08 8.33 -9.01
CA LYS A 70 19.30 7.85 -9.68
C LYS A 70 19.89 6.64 -8.98
N PHE A 71 20.72 5.90 -9.71
CA PHE A 71 21.62 4.94 -9.07
C PHE A 71 22.74 5.69 -8.34
N ALA A 72 23.02 5.29 -7.10
CA ALA A 72 24.10 5.85 -6.32
C ALA A 72 24.78 4.78 -5.44
N PRO A 73 26.10 4.91 -5.20
CA PRO A 73 26.77 4.10 -4.22
C PRO A 73 26.27 4.46 -2.82
N VAL A 74 25.69 3.48 -2.14
CA VAL A 74 25.29 3.53 -0.73
C VAL A 74 26.20 2.59 0.04
N THR A 75 26.59 2.94 1.26
CA THR A 75 27.37 2.03 2.12
C THR A 75 26.55 1.63 3.32
N VAL A 76 26.23 0.35 3.45
CA VAL A 76 25.53 -0.21 4.60
C VAL A 76 26.52 -1.08 5.37
N ASN A 77 26.99 -0.56 6.52
CA ASN A 77 27.99 -1.21 7.37
C ASN A 77 29.23 -1.74 6.62
N GLY A 78 29.85 -0.87 5.82
CA GLY A 78 31.07 -1.20 5.06
C GLY A 78 30.83 -1.99 3.76
N PHE A 79 29.60 -2.44 3.48
CA PHE A 79 29.25 -3.02 2.19
C PHE A 79 28.84 -1.94 1.19
N PRO A 80 29.58 -1.78 0.08
CA PRO A 80 29.16 -0.90 -0.99
C PRO A 80 27.99 -1.55 -1.75
N LEU A 81 26.89 -0.82 -1.84
CA LEU A 81 25.70 -1.15 -2.62
C LEU A 81 25.57 -0.11 -3.74
N ASN A 82 25.13 -0.50 -4.93
CA ASN A 82 24.81 0.44 -6.01
C ASN A 82 23.31 0.42 -6.28
N TYR A 83 22.59 1.33 -5.63
CA TYR A 83 21.14 1.22 -5.46
C TYR A 83 20.38 2.38 -6.08
N ARG A 84 19.11 2.15 -6.35
CA ARG A 84 18.16 3.21 -6.67
C ARG A 84 17.95 4.08 -5.44
N THR A 85 18.10 5.39 -5.58
CA THR A 85 18.04 6.34 -4.47
C THR A 85 17.31 7.61 -4.86
N TYR A 86 16.85 8.34 -3.85
CA TYR A 86 16.50 9.74 -3.95
C TYR A 86 17.72 10.62 -3.67
N ASN A 87 18.09 11.47 -4.63
CA ASN A 87 19.19 12.43 -4.60
C ASN A 87 20.59 11.81 -4.33
N GLY A 88 20.73 10.48 -4.35
CA GLY A 88 21.96 9.79 -3.98
C GLY A 88 22.18 9.63 -2.49
N VAL A 89 21.12 9.73 -1.68
CA VAL A 89 21.17 9.70 -0.21
C VAL A 89 20.34 8.54 0.31
N PHE A 90 20.89 7.81 1.28
CA PHE A 90 20.20 6.75 2.01
C PHE A 90 20.58 6.79 3.50
N PRO A 91 19.60 6.80 4.43
CA PRO A 91 18.17 6.99 4.18
C PRO A 91 17.85 8.34 3.54
N SER A 92 16.74 8.45 2.80
CA SER A 92 16.39 9.69 2.11
C SER A 92 16.05 10.81 3.10
N HIS A 93 16.06 12.05 2.63
CA HIS A 93 15.76 13.26 3.38
C HIS A 93 14.43 13.16 4.14
N THR A 94 14.40 13.66 5.36
CA THR A 94 13.17 13.84 6.13
C THR A 94 12.52 15.15 5.75
N TRP A 95 11.30 15.12 5.22
CA TRP A 95 10.50 16.33 4.99
C TRP A 95 9.74 16.70 6.25
N VAL A 96 9.82 17.97 6.66
CA VAL A 96 9.15 18.48 7.86
C VAL A 96 8.27 19.65 7.48
N THR A 97 6.97 19.48 7.68
CA THR A 97 5.92 20.44 7.34
C THR A 97 5.01 20.71 8.52
N ARG A 98 4.01 21.55 8.30
CA ARG A 98 2.94 21.91 9.23
C ARG A 98 1.58 21.80 8.53
N PRO A 99 0.47 21.67 9.26
CA PRO A 99 -0.86 21.77 8.67
C PRO A 99 -1.03 23.10 7.93
N GLY A 100 -1.59 23.05 6.72
CA GLY A 100 -1.74 24.21 5.82
C GLY A 100 -0.55 24.44 4.87
N ASP A 101 0.57 23.75 5.06
CA ASP A 101 1.71 23.85 4.14
C ASP A 101 1.41 23.17 2.79
N THR A 102 2.14 23.58 1.75
CA THR A 102 2.15 22.94 0.44
C THR A 102 3.52 22.31 0.17
N LEU A 103 3.54 21.03 -0.19
CA LEU A 103 4.73 20.33 -0.70
C LEU A 103 4.82 20.59 -2.21
N LYS A 104 5.88 21.26 -2.66
CA LYS A 104 6.22 21.46 -4.06
C LYS A 104 7.42 20.59 -4.42
N ILE A 105 7.14 19.39 -4.95
CA ILE A 105 8.18 18.40 -5.23
C ILE A 105 8.38 18.30 -6.74
N HIS A 106 9.56 18.70 -7.22
CA HIS A 106 9.97 18.49 -8.61
C HIS A 106 10.68 17.14 -8.70
N LEU A 107 9.95 16.10 -9.10
CA LEU A 107 10.47 14.76 -9.30
C LEU A 107 11.08 14.65 -10.70
N VAL A 108 12.36 14.28 -10.78
CA VAL A 108 13.07 14.05 -12.05
C VAL A 108 13.57 12.61 -12.09
N ASN A 109 13.17 11.86 -13.11
CA ASN A 109 13.60 10.47 -13.25
C ASN A 109 14.91 10.37 -14.05
N ASN A 110 16.04 10.25 -13.33
CA ASN A 110 17.37 10.09 -13.92
C ASN A 110 17.87 8.64 -13.85
N PHE A 111 16.97 7.66 -13.70
CA PHE A 111 17.36 6.28 -13.94
C PHE A 111 17.73 6.06 -15.41
N PRO A 112 18.59 5.08 -15.72
CA PRO A 112 18.86 4.69 -17.10
C PRO A 112 17.62 4.07 -17.74
N ALA A 113 17.50 4.23 -19.06
CA ALA A 113 16.52 3.50 -19.84
C ALA A 113 16.69 1.99 -19.67
N LEU A 114 15.59 1.27 -19.38
CA LEU A 114 15.56 -0.19 -19.49
C LEU A 114 15.35 -0.62 -20.94
N SER A 115 15.52 -1.92 -21.21
CA SER A 115 15.44 -2.47 -22.56
C SER A 115 14.03 -2.39 -23.15
N GLU A 116 13.87 -2.42 -24.48
CA GLU A 116 12.54 -2.50 -25.12
C GLU A 116 11.76 -3.75 -24.69
N GLU A 117 12.45 -4.81 -24.27
CA GLU A 117 11.86 -6.03 -23.73
C GLU A 117 11.16 -5.81 -22.38
N ASP A 118 11.78 -5.05 -21.46
CA ASP A 118 11.18 -4.70 -20.16
C ASP A 118 9.87 -3.90 -20.31
N ILE A 119 9.76 -3.12 -21.40
CA ILE A 119 8.58 -2.33 -21.76
C ILE A 119 7.48 -3.23 -22.31
N ASN A 120 7.83 -4.10 -23.25
CA ASN A 120 6.88 -5.01 -23.88
C ASN A 120 6.32 -6.02 -22.87
N HIS A 121 7.13 -6.45 -21.89
CA HIS A 121 6.68 -7.34 -20.82
C HIS A 121 5.56 -6.72 -19.98
N ALA A 122 5.70 -5.42 -19.62
CA ALA A 122 4.65 -4.67 -18.92
C ALA A 122 3.31 -4.65 -19.69
N ALA A 123 3.35 -4.71 -21.02
CA ALA A 123 2.15 -4.70 -21.87
C ALA A 123 1.48 -6.08 -21.99
N GLU A 124 2.23 -7.16 -21.78
CA GLU A 124 1.76 -8.55 -21.88
C GLU A 124 1.27 -9.11 -20.53
N GLU A 125 2.00 -8.87 -19.44
CA GLU A 125 1.67 -9.32 -18.08
C GLU A 125 1.80 -8.15 -17.09
N LEU A 126 0.68 -7.53 -16.72
CA LEU A 126 0.65 -6.34 -15.84
C LEU A 126 0.96 -6.66 -14.37
N ASN A 127 0.73 -7.89 -13.93
CA ASN A 127 0.73 -8.26 -12.50
C ASN A 127 1.93 -9.14 -12.15
N VAL A 128 3.08 -8.73 -12.68
CA VAL A 128 4.43 -9.19 -12.37
C VAL A 128 5.33 -7.96 -12.34
N PRO A 129 6.39 -7.88 -11.53
CA PRO A 129 7.32 -6.77 -11.55
C PRO A 129 7.89 -6.50 -12.94
N HIS A 130 7.81 -5.25 -13.36
CA HIS A 130 8.15 -4.76 -14.69
C HIS A 130 8.49 -3.27 -14.61
N ALA A 131 9.05 -2.71 -15.69
CA ALA A 131 9.36 -1.27 -15.76
C ALA A 131 10.10 -0.73 -14.52
N PHE A 132 11.12 -1.45 -14.04
CA PHE A 132 11.78 -1.22 -12.74
C PHE A 132 12.33 0.19 -12.50
N ASN A 133 12.51 0.96 -13.57
CA ASN A 133 13.01 2.33 -13.53
C ASN A 133 11.92 3.39 -13.83
N ASN A 134 10.69 2.99 -14.10
CA ASN A 134 9.55 3.91 -14.05
C ASN A 134 9.20 4.19 -12.59
N THR A 135 8.76 5.39 -12.27
CA THR A 135 8.55 5.77 -10.87
C THR A 135 7.36 6.72 -10.76
N ASN A 136 6.99 7.01 -9.52
CA ASN A 136 6.10 8.09 -9.12
C ASN A 136 6.38 8.39 -7.63
N LEU A 137 5.55 9.21 -7.02
CA LEU A 137 5.66 9.56 -5.61
C LEU A 137 4.32 9.35 -4.92
N HIS A 138 4.36 8.71 -3.76
CA HIS A 138 3.24 8.60 -2.83
C HIS A 138 3.62 9.19 -1.47
N VAL A 139 2.71 9.96 -0.86
CA VAL A 139 2.83 10.52 0.49
C VAL A 139 2.00 9.72 1.50
N HIS A 140 2.52 8.55 1.83
CA HIS A 140 1.87 7.53 2.64
C HIS A 140 1.35 8.04 3.99
N GLY A 141 0.03 7.89 4.16
CA GLY A 141 -0.73 8.22 5.37
C GLY A 141 -1.25 9.65 5.45
N LEU A 142 -0.91 10.53 4.50
CA LEU A 142 -1.49 11.87 4.47
C LEU A 142 -2.95 11.87 4.00
N ASN A 143 -3.78 12.69 4.65
CA ASN A 143 -5.13 13.02 4.17
C ASN A 143 -5.05 14.17 3.17
N VAL A 144 -4.73 13.85 1.92
CA VAL A 144 -4.53 14.79 0.80
C VAL A 144 -5.25 14.31 -0.47
N SER A 145 -5.44 15.18 -1.45
CA SER A 145 -6.13 14.79 -2.69
C SER A 145 -5.30 13.78 -3.50
N PRO A 146 -5.94 12.75 -4.07
CA PRO A 146 -5.28 11.82 -4.99
C PRO A 146 -5.26 12.33 -6.44
N GLU A 147 -5.83 13.51 -6.73
CA GLU A 147 -6.05 13.97 -8.10
C GLU A 147 -4.88 14.80 -8.65
N GLY A 148 -4.79 14.81 -9.99
CA GLY A 148 -3.92 15.73 -10.73
C GLY A 148 -2.47 15.57 -10.35
N ASN A 149 -1.87 16.65 -9.83
CA ASN A 149 -0.48 16.69 -9.39
C ASN A 149 -0.29 16.64 -7.87
N GLN A 150 -1.24 16.07 -7.14
CA GLN A 150 -1.11 15.79 -5.70
C GLN A 150 -0.67 14.33 -5.48
N ASP A 151 -1.31 13.57 -4.61
CA ASP A 151 -0.92 12.17 -4.30
C ASP A 151 -1.40 11.16 -5.36
N ASN A 152 -1.23 11.49 -6.63
CA ASN A 152 -1.70 10.68 -7.75
C ASN A 152 -0.72 9.54 -8.07
N VAL A 153 -0.96 8.38 -7.48
CA VAL A 153 -0.14 7.17 -7.66
C VAL A 153 -0.36 6.47 -9.01
N LEU A 154 -1.26 6.97 -9.85
CA LEU A 154 -1.47 6.44 -11.21
C LEU A 154 -0.56 7.10 -12.25
N LEU A 155 0.25 8.08 -11.84
CA LEU A 155 1.27 8.68 -12.70
C LEU A 155 2.36 7.65 -13.07
N ASP A 156 2.79 7.72 -14.32
CA ASP A 156 3.90 6.92 -14.85
C ASP A 156 5.01 7.88 -15.31
N ILE A 157 6.03 8.03 -14.47
CA ILE A 157 7.17 8.92 -14.74
C ILE A 157 8.34 8.05 -15.21
N VAL A 158 8.60 8.06 -16.51
CA VAL A 158 9.58 7.21 -17.18
C VAL A 158 11.00 7.82 -17.10
N PRO A 159 12.07 7.02 -17.28
CA PRO A 159 13.44 7.52 -17.39
C PRO A 159 13.59 8.67 -18.40
N SER A 160 14.35 9.72 -18.06
CA SER A 160 14.59 10.86 -18.98
C SER A 160 15.28 10.49 -20.30
N GLU A 161 15.95 9.35 -20.35
CA GLU A 161 16.52 8.82 -21.58
C GLU A 161 15.48 8.22 -22.55
N TRP A 162 14.26 7.92 -22.07
CA TRP A 162 13.14 7.42 -22.88
C TRP A 162 12.57 8.56 -23.71
N THR A 163 12.95 8.57 -24.99
CA THR A 163 12.46 9.54 -25.98
C THR A 163 11.63 8.79 -27.02
N PRO A 164 10.59 9.42 -27.62
CA PRO A 164 9.80 8.79 -28.68
C PRO A 164 10.65 8.30 -29.86
N GLU A 165 11.84 8.88 -30.07
CA GLU A 165 12.81 8.44 -31.07
C GLU A 165 13.53 7.13 -30.72
N LYS A 166 13.67 6.82 -29.42
CA LYS A 166 14.41 5.64 -28.93
C LYS A 166 13.53 4.44 -28.61
N ILE A 167 12.23 4.64 -28.37
CA ILE A 167 11.31 3.56 -27.98
C ILE A 167 10.08 3.57 -28.89
N LYS A 168 9.93 2.49 -29.65
CA LYS A 168 8.80 2.32 -30.55
C LYS A 168 7.53 2.03 -29.74
N GLY A 169 6.50 2.86 -29.91
CA GLY A 169 5.23 2.71 -29.19
C GLY A 169 5.14 3.48 -27.87
N LEU A 170 6.19 4.23 -27.50
CA LEU A 170 6.11 5.22 -26.44
C LEU A 170 5.11 6.31 -26.84
N LYS A 171 4.14 6.60 -25.98
CA LYS A 171 3.18 7.68 -26.26
C LYS A 171 3.90 9.03 -26.27
N THR A 172 3.40 10.00 -27.02
CA THR A 172 4.03 11.33 -27.17
C THR A 172 3.88 12.22 -25.94
N ASP A 173 3.09 11.81 -24.95
CA ASP A 173 2.74 12.52 -23.71
C ASP A 173 3.39 11.91 -22.45
N VAL A 174 4.50 11.19 -22.60
CA VAL A 174 5.24 10.62 -21.45
C VAL A 174 5.83 11.70 -20.53
N LEU A 175 5.77 11.43 -19.23
CA LEU A 175 6.36 12.27 -18.20
C LEU A 175 7.75 11.73 -17.86
N THR A 176 8.79 12.52 -18.03
CA THR A 176 10.15 12.19 -17.56
C THR A 176 10.51 12.91 -16.25
N GLU A 177 9.75 13.95 -15.96
CA GLU A 177 9.76 14.72 -14.74
C GLU A 177 8.33 15.18 -14.44
N PHE A 178 8.06 15.50 -13.18
CA PHE A 178 6.74 15.94 -12.76
C PHE A 178 6.81 16.88 -11.56
N ASN A 179 5.93 17.88 -11.55
CA ASN A 179 5.83 18.87 -10.48
C ASN A 179 4.60 18.57 -9.62
N TYR A 180 4.84 17.97 -8.46
CA TYR A 180 3.83 17.75 -7.46
C TYR A 180 3.55 19.05 -6.69
N GLU A 181 2.27 19.36 -6.44
CA GLU A 181 1.82 20.45 -5.56
C GLU A 181 0.81 19.89 -4.55
N ILE A 182 1.30 19.12 -3.57
CA ILE A 182 0.46 18.44 -2.57
C ILE A 182 0.11 19.44 -1.47
N LYS A 183 -1.19 19.71 -1.29
CA LYS A 183 -1.69 20.67 -0.29
C LYS A 183 -2.08 19.94 0.98
N ILE A 184 -1.33 20.15 2.05
CA ILE A 184 -1.66 19.60 3.37
C ILE A 184 -2.78 20.48 3.95
N PRO A 185 -3.96 19.91 4.26
CA PRO A 185 -5.06 20.69 4.83
C PRO A 185 -4.67 21.42 6.12
N GLN A 186 -5.31 22.56 6.38
CA GLN A 186 -5.07 23.36 7.59
C GLN A 186 -5.46 22.61 8.87
N ASP A 187 -6.44 21.72 8.76
CA ASP A 187 -6.97 20.83 9.79
C ASP A 187 -6.33 19.43 9.75
N HIS A 188 -5.26 19.23 8.97
CA HIS A 188 -4.51 17.98 9.01
C HIS A 188 -3.87 17.81 10.39
N ILE A 189 -3.93 16.59 10.92
CA ILE A 189 -3.30 16.25 12.20
C ILE A 189 -1.77 16.30 12.10
N ALA A 190 -1.11 16.52 13.22
CA ALA A 190 0.33 16.30 13.33
C ALA A 190 0.64 14.81 13.47
N GLY A 191 1.74 14.36 12.88
CA GLY A 191 2.04 12.94 12.82
C GLY A 191 3.34 12.58 12.12
N THR A 192 3.64 11.28 12.18
CA THR A 192 4.77 10.63 11.50
C THR A 192 4.25 9.87 10.27
N PHE A 193 4.57 10.39 9.10
CA PHE A 193 4.24 9.84 7.79
C PHE A 193 5.55 9.56 7.03
N TRP A 194 5.43 9.10 5.79
CA TRP A 194 6.59 8.82 4.95
C TRP A 194 6.23 8.95 3.47
N TYR A 195 7.24 8.97 2.61
CA TYR A 195 7.05 8.99 1.17
C TYR A 195 7.89 7.90 0.49
N HIS A 196 7.34 7.31 -0.57
CA HIS A 196 7.99 6.25 -1.33
C HIS A 196 7.42 6.16 -2.76
N PRO A 197 8.12 5.47 -3.70
CA PRO A 197 7.55 5.12 -5.00
C PRO A 197 6.37 4.15 -4.88
N HIS A 198 5.37 4.33 -5.72
CA HIS A 198 4.11 3.57 -5.76
C HIS A 198 3.73 3.24 -7.23
N LYS A 199 4.72 3.06 -8.10
CA LYS A 199 4.46 2.74 -9.50
C LYS A 199 4.30 1.24 -9.62
N HIS A 200 3.06 0.78 -9.84
CA HIS A 200 2.71 -0.62 -10.09
C HIS A 200 3.70 -1.30 -11.04
N GLY A 201 4.24 -2.44 -10.60
CA GLY A 201 5.29 -3.23 -11.24
C GLY A 201 6.71 -2.90 -10.76
N SER A 202 6.91 -1.75 -10.13
CA SER A 202 8.24 -1.22 -9.78
C SER A 202 8.37 -0.70 -8.35
N SER A 203 7.26 -0.63 -7.60
CA SER A 203 7.22 -0.18 -6.20
C SER A 203 8.17 -0.99 -5.34
N PHE A 204 8.04 -2.32 -5.39
CA PHE A 204 8.83 -3.24 -4.58
C PHE A 204 10.35 -3.11 -4.79
N PRO A 205 10.90 -3.25 -6.01
CA PRO A 205 12.35 -3.19 -6.22
C PRO A 205 12.94 -1.80 -5.94
N GLN A 206 12.15 -0.74 -6.03
CA GLN A 206 12.60 0.60 -5.66
C GLN A 206 12.66 0.80 -4.14
N VAL A 207 11.63 0.38 -3.40
CA VAL A 207 11.64 0.44 -1.93
C VAL A 207 12.65 -0.55 -1.33
N ALA A 208 12.81 -1.74 -1.91
CA ALA A 208 13.86 -2.70 -1.53
C ALA A 208 15.28 -2.21 -1.83
N SER A 209 15.42 -1.14 -2.63
CA SER A 209 16.67 -0.39 -2.81
C SER A 209 16.81 0.78 -1.81
N GLY A 210 15.88 0.93 -0.87
CA GLY A 210 15.90 1.99 0.14
C GLY A 210 15.30 3.33 -0.30
N MET A 211 14.52 3.38 -1.39
CA MET A 211 13.83 4.61 -1.83
C MET A 211 12.62 4.95 -0.94
N ALA A 212 12.90 5.47 0.25
CA ALA A 212 11.89 5.94 1.19
C ALA A 212 12.47 7.06 2.08
N GLY A 213 11.60 7.94 2.58
CA GLY A 213 11.99 8.98 3.53
C GLY A 213 10.85 9.40 4.45
N PHE A 214 11.19 9.97 5.60
CA PHE A 214 10.19 10.48 6.53
C PHE A 214 9.47 11.71 5.97
N LEU A 215 8.19 11.82 6.30
CA LEU A 215 7.37 13.01 6.10
C LEU A 215 6.69 13.32 7.44
N LEU A 216 7.05 14.43 8.06
CA LEU A 216 6.60 14.80 9.39
C LEU A 216 5.71 16.02 9.29
N VAL A 217 4.49 15.94 9.86
CA VAL A 217 3.62 17.10 10.02
C VAL A 217 3.66 17.51 11.49
N GLU A 218 4.17 18.70 11.79
CA GLU A 218 4.39 19.17 13.17
C GLU A 218 3.55 20.42 13.51
N GLY A 219 3.21 20.59 14.78
CA GLY A 219 2.49 21.74 15.30
C GLY A 219 0.97 21.76 15.07
N GLY A 220 0.40 20.69 14.54
CA GLY A 220 -1.04 20.49 14.38
C GLY A 220 -1.77 19.96 15.61
N GLU A 221 -3.05 19.64 15.45
CA GLU A 221 -3.78 18.87 16.46
C GLU A 221 -3.16 17.48 16.64
N GLY A 222 -3.22 16.96 17.86
CA GLY A 222 -2.63 15.68 18.20
C GLY A 222 -1.10 15.65 18.30
N ASP A 223 -0.39 16.77 18.12
CA ASP A 223 1.08 16.74 18.19
C ASP A 223 1.58 16.40 19.60
N LEU A 224 2.19 15.23 19.75
CA LEU A 224 2.81 14.77 20.99
C LEU A 224 3.88 15.74 21.51
N ALA A 225 4.51 16.56 20.65
CA ALA A 225 5.49 17.56 21.09
C ALA A 225 4.85 18.69 21.93
N GLN A 226 3.53 18.84 21.90
CA GLN A 226 2.79 19.82 22.72
C GLN A 226 2.51 19.31 24.15
N LEU A 227 2.79 18.02 24.44
CA LEU A 227 2.58 17.46 25.78
C LEU A 227 3.66 17.98 26.75
N PRO A 228 3.29 18.55 27.92
CA PRO A 228 4.25 19.09 28.88
C PRO A 228 5.33 18.08 29.30
N GLU A 229 4.95 16.82 29.45
CA GLU A 229 5.84 15.71 29.83
C GLU A 229 6.89 15.41 28.75
N LEU A 230 6.58 15.70 27.48
CA LEU A 230 7.47 15.47 26.34
C LEU A 230 8.23 16.73 25.90
N ALA A 231 7.95 17.90 26.48
CA ALA A 231 8.59 19.16 26.11
C ALA A 231 10.14 19.14 26.19
N ASN A 232 10.69 18.31 27.08
CA ASN A 232 12.13 18.11 27.25
C ASN A 232 12.60 16.71 26.83
N ALA A 233 11.71 15.87 26.29
CA ALA A 233 12.06 14.54 25.80
C ALA A 233 12.79 14.66 24.46
N LYS A 234 13.86 13.87 24.28
CA LYS A 234 14.49 13.74 22.97
C LYS A 234 13.52 13.03 22.02
N THR A 235 13.41 13.54 20.80
CA THR A 235 12.70 12.87 19.70
C THR A 235 13.70 12.35 18.68
N ILE A 236 13.61 11.07 18.33
CA ILE A 236 14.52 10.39 17.41
C ILE A 236 13.70 9.72 16.31
N ASN A 237 14.07 9.93 15.04
CA ASN A 237 13.46 9.20 13.93
C ASN A 237 14.23 7.90 13.72
N LEU A 238 13.50 6.80 13.59
CA LEU A 238 14.01 5.45 13.39
C LEU A 238 13.33 4.83 12.16
N SER A 239 13.99 4.89 11.00
CA SER A 239 13.53 4.22 9.78
C SER A 239 14.05 2.79 9.74
N PHE A 240 13.15 1.81 9.80
CA PHE A 240 13.46 0.43 9.52
C PHE A 240 13.34 0.15 8.03
N SER A 241 14.34 -0.47 7.42
CA SER A 241 14.30 -0.87 6.01
C SER A 241 14.82 -2.27 5.81
N GLU A 242 14.16 -2.99 4.90
CA GLU A 242 14.61 -4.26 4.31
C GLU A 242 15.29 -3.94 2.98
N LEU A 243 16.53 -4.38 2.80
CA LEU A 243 17.29 -4.20 1.57
C LEU A 243 17.57 -5.55 0.94
N ILE A 244 17.50 -5.64 -0.39
CA ILE A 244 17.83 -6.87 -1.14
C ILE A 244 18.96 -6.60 -2.14
N PHE A 245 20.03 -7.40 -2.09
CA PHE A 245 21.19 -7.28 -2.99
C PHE A 245 21.73 -8.66 -3.39
N ASN A 246 22.33 -8.77 -4.56
CA ASN A 246 23.14 -9.93 -4.96
C ASN A 246 24.60 -9.81 -4.48
N ALA A 247 25.43 -10.80 -4.81
CA ALA A 247 26.87 -10.80 -4.52
C ALA A 247 27.66 -9.60 -5.10
N LYS A 248 27.09 -8.82 -6.04
CA LYS A 248 27.69 -7.60 -6.60
C LYS A 248 27.26 -6.33 -5.85
N GLY A 249 26.40 -6.42 -4.83
CA GLY A 249 25.85 -5.26 -4.13
C GLY A 249 24.76 -4.53 -4.93
N GLU A 250 24.13 -5.22 -5.88
CA GLU A 250 23.08 -4.68 -6.75
C GLU A 250 21.75 -5.34 -6.42
N MET A 251 20.63 -4.62 -6.51
CA MET A 251 19.30 -5.25 -6.46
C MET A 251 19.20 -6.27 -7.61
N PRO A 252 18.91 -7.56 -7.36
CA PRO A 252 18.78 -8.55 -8.42
C PRO A 252 17.75 -8.09 -9.45
N GLY A 253 18.11 -8.18 -10.73
CA GLY A 253 17.14 -8.05 -11.80
C GLY A 253 16.30 -9.32 -11.92
N VAL A 254 15.04 -9.19 -12.30
CA VAL A 254 14.28 -10.33 -12.84
C VAL A 254 14.79 -10.55 -14.27
N ASN A 255 15.26 -11.75 -14.62
CA ASN A 255 15.64 -12.05 -16.00
C ASN A 255 14.34 -12.27 -16.83
N PRO A 256 13.99 -11.38 -17.77
CA PRO A 256 12.74 -11.50 -18.54
C PRO A 256 12.72 -12.73 -19.47
N LEU A 257 13.89 -13.31 -19.78
CA LEU A 257 14.05 -14.43 -20.70
C LEU A 257 13.99 -15.82 -20.06
N THR A 258 13.95 -15.93 -18.72
CA THR A 258 13.81 -17.23 -18.06
C THR A 258 12.34 -17.59 -17.89
N ASN A 259 11.95 -18.80 -18.29
CA ASN A 259 10.60 -19.37 -18.10
C ASN A 259 10.16 -19.49 -16.61
N ASP A 260 10.99 -19.05 -15.66
CA ASP A 260 10.70 -18.98 -14.23
C ASP A 260 10.02 -17.64 -13.89
N ARG A 261 8.80 -17.45 -14.40
CA ARG A 261 7.97 -16.23 -14.30
C ARG A 261 7.37 -15.98 -12.90
N PHE A 262 8.13 -16.20 -11.83
CA PHE A 262 7.64 -16.02 -10.45
C PHE A 262 8.50 -14.99 -9.71
N PRO A 263 8.01 -13.75 -9.49
CA PRO A 263 8.87 -12.61 -9.18
C PRO A 263 9.58 -12.66 -7.83
N ILE A 264 8.85 -12.90 -6.74
CA ILE A 264 9.46 -13.05 -5.41
C ILE A 264 10.51 -14.16 -5.46
N ASN A 265 10.15 -15.36 -5.90
CA ASN A 265 11.08 -16.50 -5.98
C ASN A 265 12.28 -16.21 -6.92
N SER A 266 12.05 -15.57 -8.07
CA SER A 266 13.11 -15.26 -9.02
C SER A 266 14.16 -14.30 -8.44
N LEU A 267 13.75 -13.33 -7.61
CA LEU A 267 14.67 -12.42 -6.95
C LEU A 267 15.55 -13.13 -5.93
N PHE A 268 15.05 -14.21 -5.30
CA PHE A 268 15.78 -15.02 -4.32
C PHE A 268 16.50 -16.26 -4.88
N LYS A 269 16.32 -16.59 -6.18
CA LYS A 269 17.07 -17.65 -6.88
C LYS A 269 18.53 -17.29 -7.19
N PHE A 270 18.89 -16.01 -7.21
CA PHE A 270 20.19 -15.51 -7.70
C PHE A 270 21.25 -15.25 -6.61
N GLU A 271 21.31 -16.04 -5.54
CA GLU A 271 22.24 -15.78 -4.41
C GLU A 271 22.04 -14.36 -3.82
N SER A 272 20.80 -13.85 -3.81
CA SER A 272 20.47 -12.57 -3.19
C SER A 272 20.51 -12.68 -1.68
N MET A 273 20.94 -11.63 -0.99
CA MET A 273 20.93 -11.45 0.45
C MET A 273 19.90 -10.39 0.82
N MET A 274 19.29 -10.56 2.00
CA MET A 274 18.49 -9.53 2.65
C MET A 274 19.33 -8.91 3.78
N GLN A 275 19.31 -7.58 3.90
CA GLN A 275 19.92 -6.85 5.00
C GLN A 275 18.90 -5.92 5.61
N TYR A 276 18.73 -5.98 6.92
CA TYR A 276 17.88 -5.04 7.64
C TYR A 276 18.70 -3.87 8.16
N THR A 277 18.10 -2.68 8.19
CA THR A 277 18.75 -1.47 8.69
C THR A 277 17.84 -0.66 9.60
N ILE A 278 18.45 0.05 10.55
CA ILE A 278 17.84 1.17 11.28
C ILE A 278 18.60 2.44 10.91
N ASN A 279 17.91 3.42 10.34
CA ASN A 279 18.51 4.64 9.79
C ASN A 279 19.65 4.35 8.79
N GLY A 280 19.53 3.28 8.00
CA GLY A 280 20.54 2.88 7.01
C GLY A 280 21.78 2.20 7.60
N LEU A 281 21.83 1.98 8.91
CA LEU A 281 22.86 1.20 9.58
C LEU A 281 22.40 -0.26 9.69
N ALA A 282 23.24 -1.20 9.29
CA ALA A 282 22.95 -2.62 9.41
C ALA A 282 22.66 -3.01 10.87
N ILE A 283 21.63 -3.83 11.06
CA ILE A 283 21.40 -4.46 12.37
C ILE A 283 22.33 -5.66 12.54
N ASN A 284 22.57 -6.07 13.80
CA ASN A 284 23.41 -7.23 14.06
C ASN A 284 22.63 -8.52 13.84
N GLU A 285 22.98 -9.20 12.76
CA GLU A 285 22.46 -10.52 12.40
C GLU A 285 23.33 -11.65 12.95
N GLY A 286 24.40 -11.33 13.69
CA GLY A 286 25.21 -12.29 14.42
C GLY A 286 26.73 -12.25 14.27
N GLU A 287 27.44 -12.72 15.31
CA GLU A 287 28.91 -12.84 15.34
C GLU A 287 29.48 -14.00 14.50
N ASP A 288 28.66 -14.96 14.06
CA ASP A 288 29.16 -16.30 13.67
C ASP A 288 29.19 -16.57 12.16
N SER A 289 29.37 -15.55 11.32
CA SER A 289 29.52 -15.79 9.89
C SER A 289 30.60 -14.94 9.25
N LYS A 290 31.39 -15.57 8.39
CA LYS A 290 32.37 -14.92 7.51
C LYS A 290 31.71 -14.20 6.31
N THR A 291 30.38 -14.03 6.33
CA THR A 291 29.57 -13.57 5.19
C THR A 291 28.51 -12.51 5.55
N CYS A 292 28.08 -12.40 6.80
CA CYS A 292 27.34 -11.23 7.28
C CYS A 292 28.31 -10.13 7.77
N SER A 293 27.82 -8.90 7.79
CA SER A 293 28.51 -7.62 8.03
C SER A 293 29.50 -7.52 9.20
N GLY A 294 29.51 -8.48 10.14
CA GLY A 294 30.22 -8.35 11.41
C GLY A 294 29.79 -7.10 12.18
N ALA A 295 28.65 -6.50 11.81
CA ALA A 295 28.19 -5.21 12.34
C ALA A 295 27.91 -5.33 13.83
N LYS A 296 28.51 -4.44 14.62
CA LYS A 296 28.02 -4.20 15.97
C LYS A 296 26.69 -3.47 15.86
N PRO A 297 25.64 -3.88 16.61
CA PRO A 297 24.36 -3.22 16.54
C PRO A 297 24.54 -1.73 16.90
N PRO A 298 23.86 -0.82 16.19
CA PRO A 298 23.88 0.59 16.55
C PRO A 298 23.27 0.79 17.95
N TYR A 299 23.43 1.98 18.52
CA TYR A 299 22.94 2.26 19.87
C TYR A 299 22.24 3.61 20.00
N LEU A 300 21.41 3.73 21.04
CA LEU A 300 20.84 4.96 21.56
C LEU A 300 21.26 5.15 23.01
N LYS A 301 21.60 6.38 23.40
CA LYS A 301 21.92 6.70 24.79
C LYS A 301 20.72 7.27 25.51
N MET A 302 20.49 6.80 26.72
CA MET A 302 19.52 7.35 27.66
C MET A 302 20.17 7.55 29.02
N ARG A 303 19.65 8.49 29.81
CA ARG A 303 19.98 8.58 31.24
C ARG A 303 19.02 7.74 32.08
N PRO A 304 19.42 7.25 33.27
CA PRO A 304 18.50 6.55 34.15
C PRO A 304 17.23 7.39 34.43
N GLY A 305 16.05 6.80 34.21
CA GLY A 305 14.75 7.48 34.42
C GLY A 305 14.34 8.49 33.34
N GLU A 306 15.13 8.67 32.28
CA GLU A 306 14.81 9.53 31.13
C GLU A 306 13.66 8.97 30.29
N VAL A 307 12.82 9.85 29.76
CA VAL A 307 11.83 9.50 28.73
C VAL A 307 12.28 10.06 27.39
N GLN A 308 12.27 9.22 26.36
CA GLN A 308 12.49 9.64 24.96
C GLN A 308 11.29 9.24 24.11
N ARG A 309 11.06 9.99 23.03
CA ARG A 309 10.07 9.71 21.97
C ARG A 309 10.80 9.20 20.74
N TRP A 310 10.40 8.07 20.20
CA TRP A 310 10.96 7.48 18.99
C TRP A 310 9.90 7.34 17.92
N ARG A 311 10.08 8.07 16.82
CA ARG A 311 9.26 7.97 15.60
C ARG A 311 9.76 6.78 14.78
N PHE A 312 9.18 5.62 15.01
CA PHE A 312 9.60 4.36 14.38
C PHE A 312 8.73 4.09 13.15
N ALA A 313 9.34 3.99 11.97
CA ALA A 313 8.65 3.75 10.71
C ALA A 313 9.17 2.50 10.02
N MET A 314 8.24 1.60 9.68
CA MET A 314 8.46 0.41 8.87
C MET A 314 8.51 0.80 7.39
N MET A 315 9.62 1.40 6.95
CA MET A 315 9.91 1.67 5.53
C MET A 315 10.44 0.40 4.85
N SER A 316 9.77 -0.72 5.10
CA SER A 316 10.05 -2.07 4.62
C SER A 316 9.04 -2.48 3.55
N HIS A 317 9.21 -3.68 2.99
CA HIS A 317 8.45 -4.08 1.80
C HIS A 317 7.85 -5.50 1.88
N LEU A 318 8.24 -6.34 2.85
CA LEU A 318 7.92 -7.77 2.83
C LEU A 318 7.28 -8.33 4.11
N GLN A 319 7.88 -8.10 5.28
CA GLN A 319 7.53 -8.90 6.46
C GLN A 319 7.00 -8.07 7.63
N THR A 320 6.11 -8.70 8.39
CA THR A 320 5.69 -8.25 9.72
C THR A 320 6.62 -8.82 10.78
N TYR A 321 7.04 -7.98 11.72
CA TYR A 321 7.94 -8.34 12.80
C TYR A 321 7.36 -8.08 14.19
N LYS A 322 7.85 -8.83 15.17
CA LYS A 322 7.67 -8.57 16.60
C LYS A 322 8.87 -7.84 17.18
N PHE A 323 8.61 -6.77 17.92
CA PHE A 323 9.62 -5.95 18.58
C PHE A 323 9.42 -5.93 20.10
N MET A 324 10.52 -5.94 20.84
CA MET A 324 10.51 -5.71 22.28
C MET A 324 11.81 -5.02 22.73
N LEU A 325 11.74 -4.26 23.82
CA LEU A 325 12.92 -3.74 24.50
C LEU A 325 13.16 -4.57 25.76
N GLN A 326 14.35 -5.13 25.89
CA GLN A 326 14.66 -5.99 27.03
C GLN A 326 14.52 -5.22 28.36
N ASP A 327 13.81 -5.80 29.32
CA ASP A 327 13.59 -5.26 30.68
C ASP A 327 12.91 -3.88 30.71
N HIS A 328 12.22 -3.49 29.64
CA HIS A 328 11.47 -2.24 29.54
C HIS A 328 10.08 -2.48 28.95
N ASP A 329 9.16 -1.61 29.31
CA ASP A 329 7.90 -1.45 28.60
C ASP A 329 8.11 -0.51 27.39
N ILE A 330 7.43 -0.82 26.29
CA ILE A 330 7.28 0.03 25.10
C ILE A 330 5.89 0.67 25.18
N HIS A 331 5.84 2.00 25.20
CA HIS A 331 4.59 2.75 25.31
C HIS A 331 4.25 3.40 23.96
N VAL A 332 3.34 2.82 23.18
CA VAL A 332 2.89 3.41 21.92
C VAL A 332 1.91 4.55 22.21
N ALA A 333 2.24 5.74 21.71
CA ALA A 333 1.43 6.95 21.86
C ALA A 333 0.72 7.37 20.57
N SER A 334 1.15 6.85 19.43
CA SER A 334 0.54 7.13 18.14
C SER A 334 0.73 5.95 17.20
N TRP A 335 -0.28 5.69 16.39
CA TRP A 335 -0.29 4.72 15.30
C TRP A 335 -0.47 5.44 13.98
N ASP A 336 0.39 5.13 13.01
CA ASP A 336 0.41 5.68 11.64
C ASP A 336 0.42 7.22 11.56
N GLY A 337 0.94 7.88 12.60
CA GLY A 337 0.96 9.34 12.72
C GLY A 337 -0.29 9.95 13.35
N ILE A 338 -1.20 9.12 13.85
CA ILE A 338 -2.41 9.54 14.56
C ILE A 338 -2.21 9.30 16.06
N THR A 339 -2.27 10.36 16.86
CA THR A 339 -2.09 10.24 18.31
C THR A 339 -3.29 9.56 18.95
N ASP A 340 -3.01 8.53 19.74
CA ASP A 340 -4.03 7.68 20.32
C ASP A 340 -4.75 8.36 21.49
N VAL A 341 -5.82 7.75 21.97
CA VAL A 341 -6.61 8.22 23.10
C VAL A 341 -5.88 8.03 24.44
N ALA A 342 -5.03 7.02 24.52
CA ALA A 342 -4.25 6.61 25.68
C ALA A 342 -3.00 5.85 25.23
N ILE A 343 -2.01 5.74 26.13
CA ILE A 343 -0.81 4.95 25.87
C ILE A 343 -1.18 3.46 25.85
N GLU A 344 -0.75 2.75 24.81
CA GLU A 344 -0.78 1.30 24.76
C GLU A 344 0.60 0.74 25.16
N THR A 345 0.62 -0.29 26.00
CA THR A 345 1.88 -0.80 26.56
C THR A 345 2.17 -2.22 26.07
N TYR A 346 3.38 -2.40 25.53
CA TYR A 346 3.90 -3.64 24.98
C TYR A 346 5.17 -4.04 25.74
N ASN A 347 5.39 -5.34 25.91
CA ASN A 347 6.57 -5.87 26.63
C ASN A 347 6.91 -7.28 26.17
N ALA A 348 7.84 -7.95 26.85
CA ALA A 348 8.29 -9.29 26.50
C ALA A 348 7.16 -10.35 26.44
N ALA A 349 6.09 -10.19 27.23
CA ALA A 349 4.94 -11.10 27.25
C ALA A 349 3.93 -10.82 26.13
N ALA A 350 3.86 -9.57 25.66
CA ALA A 350 3.04 -9.14 24.53
C ALA A 350 3.86 -8.16 23.66
N PRO A 351 4.75 -8.67 22.79
CA PRO A 351 5.61 -7.85 21.94
C PRO A 351 4.82 -6.99 20.95
N LEU A 352 5.40 -5.86 20.55
CA LEU A 352 4.82 -4.95 19.56
C LEU A 352 4.92 -5.57 18.16
N VAL A 353 3.80 -5.75 17.47
CA VAL A 353 3.76 -6.26 16.09
C VAL A 353 3.64 -5.09 15.13
N LEU A 354 4.54 -5.01 14.13
CA LEU A 354 4.49 -3.99 13.08
C LEU A 354 4.70 -4.62 11.70
N GLY A 355 3.81 -4.30 10.76
CA GLY A 355 3.90 -4.68 9.35
C GLY A 355 4.57 -3.62 8.48
N PRO A 356 4.93 -3.96 7.22
CA PRO A 356 5.36 -3.00 6.22
C PRO A 356 4.38 -1.83 6.12
N GLY A 357 4.92 -0.61 6.10
CA GLY A 357 4.15 0.63 6.03
C GLY A 357 3.67 1.18 7.37
N ASN A 358 3.71 0.43 8.48
CA ASN A 358 3.31 0.97 9.79
C ASN A 358 4.26 2.05 10.32
N ARG A 359 3.69 3.00 11.07
CA ARG A 359 4.47 3.93 11.90
C ARG A 359 3.93 3.89 13.31
N VAL A 360 4.83 4.00 14.28
CA VAL A 360 4.45 4.22 15.67
C VAL A 360 5.34 5.28 16.29
N ASP A 361 4.75 6.06 17.18
CA ASP A 361 5.50 6.96 18.03
C ASP A 361 5.58 6.35 19.43
N ILE A 362 6.75 5.83 19.75
CA ILE A 362 7.02 5.07 20.97
C ILE A 362 7.60 6.00 22.02
N LEU A 363 7.09 5.92 23.24
CA LEU A 363 7.70 6.50 24.43
C LEU A 363 8.45 5.39 25.17
N VAL A 364 9.73 5.60 25.45
CA VAL A 364 10.52 4.68 26.28
C VAL A 364 10.97 5.42 27.51
N LYS A 365 10.67 4.86 28.68
CA LYS A 365 11.23 5.30 29.96
C LYS A 365 12.41 4.40 30.34
N ALA A 366 13.61 4.96 30.37
CA ALA A 366 14.82 4.23 30.71
C ALA A 366 14.77 3.67 32.13
N SER A 367 15.32 2.46 32.28
CA SER A 367 15.62 1.81 33.56
C SER A 367 16.39 2.76 34.50
N ASN A 368 16.12 2.67 35.80
CA ASN A 368 16.93 3.37 36.80
C ASN A 368 18.31 2.72 37.02
N THR A 369 18.50 1.50 36.50
CA THR A 369 19.77 0.76 36.58
C THR A 369 20.56 1.02 35.30
N PRO A 370 21.78 1.57 35.37
CA PRO A 370 22.66 1.68 34.22
C PRO A 370 22.95 0.31 33.60
N GLY A 371 23.00 0.25 32.28
CA GLY A 371 23.15 -1.00 31.56
C GLY A 371 22.97 -0.86 30.05
N THR A 372 23.11 -1.96 29.32
CA THR A 372 22.81 -2.04 27.89
C THR A 372 21.63 -2.98 27.69
N TYR A 373 20.58 -2.48 27.07
CA TYR A 373 19.31 -3.15 26.89
C TYR A 373 19.02 -3.31 25.39
N PRO A 374 19.08 -4.53 24.85
CA PRO A 374 18.80 -4.77 23.44
C PRO A 374 17.34 -4.46 23.06
N PHE A 375 17.15 -3.70 22.00
CA PHE A 375 15.89 -3.64 21.26
C PHE A 375 15.88 -4.79 20.25
N LYS A 376 15.03 -5.77 20.53
CA LYS A 376 14.99 -7.06 19.84
C LYS A 376 13.93 -7.08 18.75
N MET A 377 14.28 -7.70 17.63
CA MET A 377 13.38 -8.17 16.59
C MET A 377 13.27 -9.70 16.73
N LEU A 378 12.08 -10.23 17.00
CA LEU A 378 11.88 -11.63 17.45
C LEU A 378 11.57 -12.59 16.30
N ILE A 379 11.67 -13.89 16.59
CA ILE A 379 11.49 -15.03 15.67
C ILE A 379 10.19 -15.03 14.86
N GLU A 380 9.09 -14.60 15.48
CA GLU A 380 7.76 -14.82 14.91
C GLU A 380 7.50 -13.76 13.85
N GLN A 381 7.94 -14.09 12.63
CA GLN A 381 7.76 -13.34 11.41
C GLN A 381 6.50 -13.85 10.71
N PHE A 382 5.62 -12.93 10.34
CA PHE A 382 4.48 -13.25 9.48
C PHE A 382 4.78 -12.68 8.11
N GLY A 383 4.92 -13.53 7.09
CA GLY A 383 5.37 -13.06 5.79
C GLY A 383 5.74 -14.17 4.81
N GLU A 384 6.27 -13.71 3.68
CA GLU A 384 6.49 -14.46 2.44
C GLU A 384 7.37 -15.72 2.55
N PHE A 385 8.20 -15.80 3.58
CA PHE A 385 9.09 -16.94 3.83
C PHE A 385 8.65 -17.72 5.06
N PRO A 386 8.72 -19.07 5.05
CA PRO A 386 8.34 -19.85 6.22
C PRO A 386 9.15 -19.42 7.44
N LEU A 387 8.50 -19.37 8.61
CA LEU A 387 9.03 -19.01 9.94
C LEU A 387 10.42 -19.59 10.32
N PHE A 388 10.89 -20.62 9.62
CA PHE A 388 12.12 -21.37 9.90
C PHE A 388 13.12 -21.36 8.74
N ILE A 389 12.72 -20.80 7.60
CA ILE A 389 13.54 -20.60 6.40
C ILE A 389 13.74 -19.10 6.25
N THR A 390 14.36 -18.46 7.23
CA THR A 390 15.45 -17.59 6.80
C THR A 390 16.46 -18.57 6.23
N PRO A 391 16.70 -18.64 4.91
CA PRO A 391 17.91 -19.27 4.44
C PRO A 391 19.01 -18.75 5.35
N GLY A 392 19.89 -19.63 5.82
CA GLY A 392 21.16 -19.19 6.35
C GLY A 392 21.90 -18.49 5.22
N PHE A 393 21.50 -17.27 4.86
CA PHE A 393 22.15 -16.40 3.90
C PHE A 393 23.57 -16.08 4.37
N CYS A 394 23.85 -16.37 5.65
CA CYS A 394 25.15 -16.37 6.26
C CYS A 394 25.61 -17.72 6.87
N GLY A 395 25.09 -18.86 6.41
CA GLY A 395 25.62 -20.20 6.76
C GLY A 395 25.44 -20.64 8.22
N GLY A 396 24.61 -19.97 9.01
CA GLY A 396 24.29 -20.31 10.40
C GLY A 396 22.87 -20.86 10.59
N GLN A 397 22.59 -21.45 11.76
CA GLN A 397 21.24 -21.83 12.18
C GLN A 397 20.30 -20.59 12.15
N PRO A 398 18.99 -20.75 11.87
CA PRO A 398 18.03 -19.65 11.93
C PRO A 398 18.15 -18.93 13.27
N ARG A 399 18.40 -17.62 13.25
CA ARG A 399 18.49 -16.84 14.49
C ARG A 399 17.09 -16.50 14.99
N MET A 400 16.83 -16.89 16.23
CA MET A 400 15.52 -16.84 16.87
C MET A 400 15.21 -15.44 17.47
N ASP A 401 16.18 -14.53 17.47
CA ASP A 401 16.03 -13.13 17.86
C ASP A 401 17.24 -12.31 17.38
N MET A 402 16.98 -11.15 16.77
CA MET A 402 18.00 -10.23 16.27
C MET A 402 18.02 -8.97 17.13
N THR A 403 19.19 -8.33 17.26
CA THR A 403 19.30 -7.06 17.98
C THR A 403 19.31 -5.93 16.96
N ALA A 404 18.19 -5.22 16.85
CA ALA A 404 18.06 -4.09 15.93
C ALA A 404 19.00 -2.96 16.34
N PHE A 405 18.99 -2.61 17.63
CA PHE A 405 19.92 -1.67 18.24
C PHE A 405 19.97 -1.87 19.76
N ASN A 406 20.91 -1.23 20.43
CA ASN A 406 21.06 -1.25 21.88
C ASN A 406 20.64 0.07 22.52
N VAL A 407 19.92 0.02 23.63
CA VAL A 407 19.69 1.18 24.50
C VAL A 407 20.74 1.15 25.61
N VAL A 408 21.65 2.12 25.60
CA VAL A 408 22.70 2.28 26.60
C VAL A 408 22.24 3.31 27.62
N VAL A 409 21.93 2.82 28.83
CA VAL A 409 21.52 3.64 29.96
C VAL A 409 22.74 3.97 30.82
N GLU A 410 23.14 5.24 30.85
CA GLU A 410 24.32 5.71 31.59
C GLU A 410 24.21 7.20 31.99
N GLY A 411 25.10 7.65 32.88
CA GLY A 411 25.15 9.05 33.33
C GLY A 411 24.23 9.37 34.50
N GLU A 412 24.07 10.66 34.78
CA GLU A 412 23.30 11.16 35.93
C GLU A 412 21.80 10.87 35.78
N PRO A 413 21.13 10.31 36.80
CA PRO A 413 19.70 10.06 36.75
C PRO A 413 18.87 11.32 36.54
N VAL A 414 17.74 11.17 35.85
CA VAL A 414 16.73 12.21 35.69
C VAL A 414 15.35 11.70 36.05
N THR A 415 14.48 12.62 36.47
CA THR A 415 13.09 12.30 36.75
C THR A 415 12.21 12.81 35.62
N MET A 416 11.75 11.89 34.77
CA MET A 416 10.75 12.17 33.75
C MET A 416 9.52 11.28 33.94
N ALA A 417 8.35 11.85 33.63
CA ALA A 417 7.09 11.14 33.65
C ALA A 417 6.68 10.78 32.23
N LEU A 418 5.99 9.65 32.08
CA LEU A 418 5.21 9.41 30.87
C LEU A 418 3.94 10.27 30.93
N PRO A 419 3.42 10.75 29.78
CA PRO A 419 2.16 11.47 29.75
C PRO A 419 1.03 10.63 30.33
N ALA A 420 0.21 11.22 31.21
CA ALA A 420 -0.98 10.55 31.73
C ALA A 420 -2.14 10.55 30.71
N VAL A 421 -2.15 11.53 29.80
CA VAL A 421 -3.16 11.71 28.75
C VAL A 421 -2.45 12.14 27.48
N LEU A 422 -2.75 11.49 26.36
CA LEU A 422 -2.15 11.81 25.06
C LEU A 422 -2.90 12.91 24.32
N ASN A 423 -4.23 12.88 24.37
CA ASN A 423 -5.08 13.87 23.74
C ASN A 423 -6.29 14.21 24.61
N PRO A 424 -6.66 15.48 24.83
CA PRO A 424 -8.01 15.80 25.28
C PRO A 424 -9.03 15.43 24.19
N PRO A 425 -10.27 15.01 24.53
CA PRO A 425 -11.27 14.57 23.54
C PRO A 425 -11.50 15.53 22.36
N GLN A 426 -11.36 16.84 22.58
CA GLN A 426 -11.61 17.87 21.56
C GLN A 426 -10.50 17.97 20.49
N LYS A 427 -9.34 17.36 20.72
CA LYS A 427 -8.19 17.34 19.78
C LYS A 427 -7.99 15.97 19.15
N ARG A 428 -8.97 15.07 19.26
CA ARG A 428 -8.92 13.71 18.70
C ARG A 428 -9.72 13.69 17.41
N LEU A 429 -9.33 12.81 16.49
CA LEU A 429 -10.23 12.41 15.43
C LEU A 429 -11.51 11.86 16.09
N PRO A 430 -12.71 12.38 15.74
CA PRO A 430 -13.95 11.95 16.37
C PRO A 430 -14.19 10.47 16.11
N ASP A 431 -14.56 9.68 17.11
CA ASP A 431 -14.92 8.27 16.90
C ASP A 431 -16.06 8.15 15.86
N VAL A 432 -16.03 7.09 15.03
CA VAL A 432 -17.07 6.77 14.05
C VAL A 432 -18.15 5.92 14.71
N LYS A 433 -19.35 6.47 14.83
CA LYS A 433 -20.47 5.78 15.49
C LYS A 433 -21.18 4.82 14.55
N THR A 434 -21.85 3.83 15.11
CA THR A 434 -22.55 2.79 14.34
C THR A 434 -23.69 3.38 13.51
N GLU A 435 -24.39 4.38 14.03
CA GLU A 435 -25.48 5.10 13.35
C GLU A 435 -25.02 5.98 12.18
N GLU A 436 -23.73 6.30 12.08
CA GLU A 436 -23.18 7.04 10.94
C GLU A 436 -22.96 6.12 9.73
N VAL A 437 -22.77 4.81 9.96
CA VAL A 437 -22.38 3.87 8.90
C VAL A 437 -23.49 3.73 7.87
N THR A 438 -23.23 4.23 6.66
CA THR A 438 -24.14 4.20 5.52
C THR A 438 -24.04 2.90 4.73
N ARG A 439 -22.92 2.16 4.81
CA ARG A 439 -22.71 0.92 4.07
C ARG A 439 -21.73 -0.03 4.75
N ARG A 440 -21.90 -1.35 4.51
CA ARG A 440 -20.99 -2.41 4.94
C ARG A 440 -20.41 -3.16 3.74
N ARG A 441 -19.11 -3.48 3.79
CA ARG A 441 -18.41 -4.26 2.75
C ARG A 441 -17.61 -5.39 3.34
N ARG A 442 -17.31 -6.36 2.49
CA ARG A 442 -16.34 -7.41 2.76
C ARG A 442 -15.30 -7.43 1.65
N ILE A 443 -14.03 -7.30 2.03
CA ILE A 443 -12.87 -7.32 1.15
C ILE A 443 -12.09 -8.59 1.49
N ASN A 444 -11.92 -9.48 0.53
CA ASN A 444 -11.18 -10.73 0.76
C ASN A 444 -9.78 -10.60 0.15
N PHE A 445 -8.77 -10.74 1.00
CA PHE A 445 -7.39 -10.95 0.59
C PHE A 445 -7.19 -12.44 0.40
N GLU A 446 -6.79 -12.87 -0.80
CA GLU A 446 -6.72 -14.28 -1.16
C GLU A 446 -5.37 -14.65 -1.79
N ILE A 447 -4.79 -15.73 -1.29
CA ILE A 447 -3.64 -16.39 -1.92
C ILE A 447 -4.09 -17.74 -2.48
N VAL A 448 -3.87 -17.95 -3.78
CA VAL A 448 -4.07 -19.23 -4.46
C VAL A 448 -2.72 -19.79 -4.90
N GLY A 449 -2.50 -21.09 -4.72
CA GLY A 449 -1.26 -21.76 -5.09
C GLY A 449 -0.41 -22.18 -3.89
N ASP A 450 0.80 -22.66 -4.18
CA ASP A 450 1.70 -23.20 -3.16
C ASP A 450 3.17 -22.92 -3.47
N VAL A 451 4.01 -22.99 -2.43
CA VAL A 451 5.46 -22.95 -2.50
C VAL A 451 5.98 -24.36 -2.30
N LEU A 452 6.52 -24.95 -3.36
CA LEU A 452 7.24 -26.21 -3.30
C LEU A 452 8.70 -25.93 -2.94
N PHE A 453 9.04 -26.23 -1.69
CA PHE A 453 10.39 -26.18 -1.16
C PHE A 453 10.96 -27.58 -1.00
N ASP A 454 12.14 -27.84 -1.55
CA ASP A 454 12.87 -29.07 -1.28
C ASP A 454 13.62 -28.95 0.03
N TRP A 455 13.05 -29.54 1.07
CA TRP A 455 13.62 -29.58 2.42
C TRP A 455 14.91 -30.39 2.53
N THR A 456 15.26 -31.20 1.53
CA THR A 456 16.49 -31.99 1.54
C THR A 456 17.70 -31.21 1.04
N THR A 457 17.48 -30.28 0.11
CA THR A 457 18.51 -29.42 -0.48
C THR A 457 18.43 -27.96 -0.03
N PHE A 458 17.37 -27.61 0.72
CA PHE A 458 17.02 -26.24 1.10
C PHE A 458 16.86 -25.30 -0.11
N GLN A 459 16.24 -25.80 -1.19
CA GLN A 459 16.04 -25.04 -2.42
C GLN A 459 14.56 -24.88 -2.78
N PHE A 460 14.17 -23.67 -3.19
CA PHE A 460 12.87 -23.42 -3.81
C PHE A 460 12.80 -24.10 -5.18
N GLN A 461 11.88 -25.05 -5.32
CA GLN A 461 11.66 -25.76 -6.57
C GLN A 461 10.65 -25.03 -7.44
N LYS A 462 9.54 -24.60 -6.84
CA LYS A 462 8.45 -23.93 -7.55
C LYS A 462 7.70 -23.02 -6.58
N ASP A 463 7.32 -21.85 -7.07
CA ASP A 463 6.32 -21.01 -6.43
C ASP A 463 5.17 -20.86 -7.42
N THR A 464 3.94 -21.12 -7.01
CA THR A 464 2.76 -20.90 -7.85
C THR A 464 1.77 -19.96 -7.19
N ARG A 465 2.18 -19.25 -6.14
CA ARG A 465 1.31 -18.33 -5.44
C ARG A 465 0.87 -17.21 -6.38
N GLN A 466 -0.39 -16.83 -6.20
CA GLN A 466 -1.01 -15.71 -6.87
C GLN A 466 -1.81 -14.96 -5.84
N TYR A 467 -1.69 -13.64 -5.88
CA TYR A 467 -2.25 -12.73 -4.90
C TYR A 467 -3.46 -12.01 -5.49
N PHE A 468 -4.56 -12.02 -4.76
CA PHE A 468 -5.83 -11.46 -5.19
C PHE A 468 -6.44 -10.62 -4.07
N ILE A 469 -7.20 -9.61 -4.49
CA ILE A 469 -8.26 -9.04 -3.67
C ILE A 469 -9.56 -9.46 -4.32
N SER A 470 -10.59 -9.87 -3.59
CA SER A 470 -11.91 -9.99 -4.18
C SER A 470 -12.12 -11.20 -5.11
N ASN A 471 -11.04 -11.94 -5.48
CA ASN A 471 -10.86 -12.85 -6.63
C ASN A 471 -10.18 -12.25 -7.88
N LEU A 472 -9.74 -10.98 -7.86
CA LEU A 472 -9.07 -10.32 -8.99
C LEU A 472 -7.68 -9.83 -8.64
N LYS A 473 -6.87 -9.75 -9.70
CA LYS A 473 -5.61 -9.01 -9.72
C LYS A 473 -5.82 -7.59 -10.19
N PHE A 474 -4.96 -6.66 -9.79
CA PHE A 474 -4.98 -5.26 -10.18
C PHE A 474 -5.12 -5.07 -11.69
N ASN A 475 -5.90 -4.05 -12.07
CA ASN A 475 -5.96 -3.53 -13.41
C ASN A 475 -6.15 -2.01 -13.31
N PRO A 476 -5.19 -1.20 -13.82
CA PRO A 476 -5.28 0.26 -13.73
C PRO A 476 -6.44 0.86 -14.54
N SER A 477 -7.09 0.07 -15.40
CA SER A 477 -8.29 0.47 -16.15
C SER A 477 -9.61 0.10 -15.46
N ARG A 478 -9.57 -0.50 -14.27
CA ARG A 478 -10.77 -0.99 -13.57
C ARG A 478 -10.88 -0.39 -12.17
N VAL A 479 -11.88 0.47 -11.98
CA VAL A 479 -12.30 0.89 -10.63
C VAL A 479 -13.04 -0.26 -9.98
N ASN A 480 -12.46 -0.84 -8.92
CA ASN A 480 -13.04 -1.97 -8.20
C ASN A 480 -14.12 -1.52 -7.22
N GLU A 481 -13.84 -0.53 -6.38
CA GLU A 481 -14.78 -0.05 -5.37
C GLU A 481 -15.18 1.39 -5.63
N THR A 482 -16.43 1.76 -5.34
CA THR A 482 -16.87 3.16 -5.39
C THR A 482 -17.63 3.53 -4.13
N VAL A 483 -17.28 4.70 -3.59
CA VAL A 483 -17.82 5.27 -2.36
C VAL A 483 -18.27 6.71 -2.62
N LEU A 484 -19.27 7.20 -1.87
CA LEU A 484 -19.66 8.61 -1.95
C LEU A 484 -18.77 9.45 -1.03
N LEU A 485 -18.41 10.64 -1.49
CA LEU A 485 -17.89 11.69 -0.62
C LEU A 485 -18.96 12.02 0.44
N GLY A 486 -18.54 12.09 1.70
CA GLY A 486 -19.40 12.23 2.89
C GLY A 486 -19.97 10.91 3.43
N ALA A 487 -19.72 9.77 2.77
CA ALA A 487 -20.17 8.48 3.30
C ALA A 487 -19.27 7.97 4.43
N VAL A 488 -19.88 7.18 5.30
CA VAL A 488 -19.19 6.42 6.34
C VAL A 488 -19.43 4.94 6.08
N GLU A 489 -18.36 4.18 5.88
CA GLU A 489 -18.48 2.75 5.59
C GLU A 489 -17.77 1.91 6.65
N GLU A 490 -18.28 0.70 6.89
CA GLU A 490 -17.62 -0.32 7.72
C GLU A 490 -17.21 -1.50 6.85
N TRP A 491 -15.91 -1.80 6.82
CA TRP A 491 -15.35 -2.84 5.97
C TRP A 491 -14.84 -3.99 6.83
N GLU A 492 -15.19 -5.22 6.45
CA GLU A 492 -14.54 -6.44 6.92
C GLU A 492 -13.45 -6.84 5.93
N ILE A 493 -12.18 -6.74 6.33
CA ILE A 493 -11.05 -7.18 5.52
C ILE A 493 -10.66 -8.57 6.02
N VAL A 494 -10.78 -9.58 5.17
CA VAL A 494 -10.64 -10.98 5.54
C VAL A 494 -9.47 -11.60 4.83
N ASN A 495 -8.60 -12.25 5.59
CA ASN A 495 -7.45 -12.97 5.06
C ASN A 495 -7.82 -14.44 4.81
N LEU A 496 -8.03 -14.80 3.54
CA LEU A 496 -8.40 -16.13 3.07
C LEU A 496 -7.19 -16.81 2.42
N HIS A 497 -6.74 -17.92 2.99
CA HIS A 497 -5.71 -18.76 2.38
C HIS A 497 -6.34 -20.08 1.95
N ALA A 498 -6.00 -20.58 0.76
CA ALA A 498 -6.48 -21.87 0.27
C ALA A 498 -6.21 -23.01 1.27
N GLU A 499 -7.20 -23.89 1.45
CA GLU A 499 -7.06 -25.07 2.32
C GLU A 499 -5.91 -25.96 1.83
N HIS A 500 -5.18 -26.57 2.77
CA HIS A 500 -3.99 -27.44 2.58
C HIS A 500 -2.61 -26.77 2.48
N ASN A 501 -2.50 -25.44 2.53
CA ASN A 501 -1.19 -24.81 2.54
C ASN A 501 -0.67 -24.50 3.96
N SER A 502 0.05 -25.44 4.57
CA SER A 502 0.65 -25.30 5.90
C SER A 502 1.87 -24.36 5.96
N SER A 503 2.38 -23.93 4.81
CA SER A 503 3.59 -23.11 4.70
C SER A 503 3.31 -21.60 4.64
N LEU A 504 2.05 -21.19 4.56
CA LEU A 504 1.64 -19.78 4.37
C LEU A 504 0.96 -19.20 5.61
N HIS A 505 1.74 -18.86 6.64
CA HIS A 505 1.29 -18.02 7.76
C HIS A 505 1.55 -16.54 7.46
N ILE A 506 0.94 -16.04 6.39
CA ILE A 506 1.17 -14.68 5.89
C ILE A 506 0.10 -13.73 6.42
N ASN A 507 0.54 -12.66 7.09
CA ASN A 507 -0.28 -11.49 7.33
C ASN A 507 -0.25 -10.61 6.08
N HIS A 508 -1.36 -9.90 5.85
CA HIS A 508 -1.44 -8.92 4.77
C HIS A 508 -1.73 -7.55 5.38
N PRO A 509 -0.76 -6.63 5.46
CA PRO A 509 -1.00 -5.27 5.89
C PRO A 509 -1.93 -4.59 4.90
N PHE A 510 -3.16 -4.30 5.31
CA PHE A 510 -4.13 -3.57 4.50
C PHE A 510 -3.85 -2.07 4.64
N HIS A 511 -3.52 -1.43 3.52
CA HIS A 511 -3.34 0.01 3.44
C HIS A 511 -4.42 0.66 2.57
N LEU A 512 -5.00 1.75 3.07
CA LEU A 512 -5.94 2.60 2.33
C LEU A 512 -5.34 3.99 2.15
N HIS A 513 -5.24 4.44 0.90
CA HIS A 513 -4.74 5.78 0.59
C HIS A 513 -5.75 6.85 0.95
N VAL A 514 -5.25 8.07 1.18
CA VAL A 514 -6.00 9.31 1.45
C VAL A 514 -6.82 9.32 2.75
N ASN A 515 -7.42 8.21 3.14
CA ASN A 515 -8.41 8.13 4.20
C ASN A 515 -7.87 7.31 5.37
N TRP A 516 -8.09 7.78 6.58
CA TRP A 516 -7.77 7.02 7.78
C TRP A 516 -8.90 6.05 8.13
N LEU A 517 -8.52 4.92 8.71
CA LEU A 517 -9.39 3.85 9.15
C LEU A 517 -9.41 3.79 10.68
N GLN A 518 -10.60 3.68 11.27
CA GLN A 518 -10.77 3.37 12.68
C GLN A 518 -10.94 1.85 12.82
N VAL A 519 -9.89 1.17 13.27
CA VAL A 519 -9.87 -0.26 13.56
C VAL A 519 -10.74 -0.55 14.77
N MET A 520 -11.83 -1.29 14.56
CA MET A 520 -12.80 -1.63 15.60
C MET A 520 -12.50 -3.00 16.22
N GLU A 521 -12.18 -3.99 15.39
CA GLU A 521 -11.90 -5.36 15.84
C GLU A 521 -10.81 -6.01 14.99
N VAL A 522 -9.94 -6.80 15.63
CA VAL A 522 -8.99 -7.70 14.96
C VAL A 522 -9.27 -9.12 15.43
N HIS A 523 -9.54 -10.02 14.49
CA HIS A 523 -9.89 -11.42 14.75
C HIS A 523 -8.72 -12.30 14.34
N HIS A 524 -8.26 -13.15 15.24
CA HIS A 524 -7.11 -14.04 15.03
C HIS A 524 -7.55 -15.49 14.79
N ALA A 525 -6.66 -16.29 14.20
CA ALA A 525 -6.91 -17.69 13.90
C ALA A 525 -7.19 -18.57 15.13
N ASP A 526 -6.73 -18.16 16.32
CA ASP A 526 -6.95 -18.85 17.59
C ASP A 526 -8.30 -18.52 18.25
N GLY A 527 -9.09 -17.63 17.64
CA GLY A 527 -10.38 -17.16 18.15
C GLY A 527 -10.29 -15.93 19.05
N THR A 528 -9.08 -15.41 19.32
CA THR A 528 -8.89 -14.15 20.03
C THR A 528 -9.47 -13.01 19.20
N ILE A 529 -10.18 -12.07 19.85
CA ILE A 529 -10.68 -10.85 19.23
C ILE A 529 -10.18 -9.64 20.02
N GLU A 530 -9.29 -8.88 19.41
CA GLU A 530 -8.80 -7.63 19.97
C GLU A 530 -9.81 -6.51 19.70
N ARG A 531 -10.08 -5.70 20.72
CA ARG A 531 -10.92 -4.49 20.65
C ARG A 531 -10.11 -3.31 21.15
N PRO A 532 -9.38 -2.61 20.26
CA PRO A 532 -8.53 -1.49 20.65
C PRO A 532 -9.32 -0.45 21.45
N ASN A 533 -8.66 0.17 22.43
CA ASN A 533 -9.23 1.21 23.27
C ASN A 533 -10.58 0.85 23.91
N GLU A 534 -10.68 -0.38 24.47
CA GLU A 534 -11.89 -0.89 25.12
C GLU A 534 -13.13 -0.88 24.19
N GLY A 535 -12.90 -1.08 22.88
CA GLY A 535 -13.96 -1.08 21.86
C GLY A 535 -14.28 0.29 21.27
N ARG A 536 -13.60 1.37 21.69
CA ARG A 536 -13.67 2.66 20.99
C ARG A 536 -12.99 2.64 19.63
N GLY A 537 -12.07 1.69 19.42
CA GLY A 537 -11.28 1.56 18.20
C GLY A 537 -10.02 2.42 18.18
N ARG A 538 -9.17 2.19 17.18
CA ARG A 538 -7.86 2.83 16.99
C ARG A 538 -7.77 3.40 15.57
N TRP A 539 -7.33 4.64 15.44
CA TRP A 539 -7.12 5.28 14.13
C TRP A 539 -5.77 4.90 13.53
N MET A 540 -5.77 4.51 12.26
CA MET A 540 -4.62 4.04 11.49
C MET A 540 -4.82 4.36 10.00
N ASP A 541 -3.85 4.04 9.14
CA ASP A 541 -4.06 3.91 7.68
C ASP A 541 -3.55 2.58 7.11
N ASN A 542 -2.80 1.84 7.92
CA ASN A 542 -2.23 0.56 7.56
C ASN A 542 -2.38 -0.43 8.71
N ILE A 543 -3.04 -1.57 8.49
CA ILE A 543 -3.27 -2.56 9.54
C ILE A 543 -3.03 -3.98 9.04
N ASP A 544 -2.22 -4.73 9.79
CA ASP A 544 -2.04 -6.16 9.56
C ASP A 544 -3.35 -6.92 9.66
N VAL A 545 -3.73 -7.59 8.57
CA VAL A 545 -4.84 -8.54 8.55
C VAL A 545 -4.26 -9.93 8.88
N PRO A 546 -4.51 -10.47 10.09
CA PRO A 546 -3.84 -11.68 10.54
C PRO A 546 -4.14 -12.88 9.64
N PHE A 547 -3.17 -13.78 9.50
CA PHE A 547 -3.39 -15.07 8.84
C PHE A 547 -4.65 -15.78 9.36
N ARG A 548 -5.54 -16.21 8.45
CA ARG A 548 -6.86 -16.82 8.78
C ARG A 548 -7.73 -15.98 9.70
N GLY A 549 -7.46 -14.68 9.76
CA GLY A 549 -8.15 -13.70 10.56
C GLY A 549 -8.94 -12.71 9.72
N LYS A 550 -9.44 -11.67 10.38
CA LYS A 550 -10.06 -10.52 9.74
C LYS A 550 -9.90 -9.27 10.58
N VAL A 551 -10.03 -8.12 9.95
CA VAL A 551 -10.09 -6.81 10.62
C VAL A 551 -11.41 -6.14 10.25
N VAL A 552 -12.07 -5.52 11.23
CA VAL A 552 -13.26 -4.67 11.03
C VAL A 552 -12.83 -3.22 11.20
N VAL A 553 -13.00 -2.41 10.16
CA VAL A 553 -12.62 -0.99 10.15
C VAL A 553 -13.80 -0.10 9.79
N ARG A 554 -13.79 1.13 10.27
CA ARG A 554 -14.72 2.20 9.86
C ARG A 554 -13.97 3.35 9.21
N ILE A 555 -14.49 3.85 8.10
CA ILE A 555 -13.82 4.85 7.27
C ILE A 555 -14.79 5.99 6.97
N ARG A 556 -14.31 7.23 7.06
CA ARG A 556 -15.01 8.45 6.66
C ARG A 556 -14.38 9.00 5.38
N PHE A 557 -15.14 9.01 4.29
CA PHE A 557 -14.68 9.54 3.01
C PHE A 557 -15.08 11.01 2.88
N GLU A 558 -14.54 11.91 3.70
CA GLU A 558 -15.15 13.24 3.90
C GLU A 558 -14.55 14.38 3.07
N LYS A 559 -13.27 14.29 2.66
CA LYS A 559 -12.53 15.48 2.20
C LYS A 559 -12.20 15.49 0.71
N PHE A 560 -11.84 14.35 0.12
CA PHE A 560 -11.32 14.31 -1.25
C PHE A 560 -12.06 13.30 -2.11
N ALA A 561 -12.60 13.79 -3.22
CA ALA A 561 -13.01 12.97 -4.35
C ALA A 561 -11.78 12.57 -5.19
N GLY A 562 -11.96 11.57 -6.05
CA GLY A 562 -10.96 11.10 -6.99
C GLY A 562 -10.73 9.59 -6.91
N VAL A 563 -9.88 9.09 -7.81
CA VAL A 563 -9.46 7.69 -7.85
C VAL A 563 -8.18 7.53 -7.06
N THR A 564 -8.17 6.57 -6.14
CA THR A 564 -7.00 6.17 -5.36
C THR A 564 -6.99 4.65 -5.21
N VAL A 565 -6.16 4.11 -4.33
CA VAL A 565 -5.98 2.66 -4.15
C VAL A 565 -6.17 2.23 -2.71
N PHE A 566 -6.49 0.95 -2.55
CA PHE A 566 -6.14 0.19 -1.35
C PHE A 566 -5.45 -1.11 -1.78
N HIS A 567 -4.57 -1.62 -0.95
CA HIS A 567 -3.74 -2.77 -1.32
C HIS A 567 -3.14 -3.47 -0.10
N CYS A 568 -2.55 -4.64 -0.35
CA CYS A 568 -1.59 -5.22 0.58
C CYS A 568 -0.29 -4.41 0.56
N HIS A 569 0.25 -4.03 1.71
CA HIS A 569 1.52 -3.29 1.81
C HIS A 569 2.75 -4.20 1.86
N VAL A 570 2.57 -5.52 1.67
CA VAL A 570 3.65 -6.34 1.12
C VAL A 570 3.80 -5.95 -0.35
N LEU A 571 4.80 -5.11 -0.66
CA LEU A 571 4.90 -4.45 -1.97
C LEU A 571 5.04 -5.44 -3.13
N ALA A 572 5.60 -6.61 -2.88
CA ALA A 572 5.65 -7.66 -3.89
C ALA A 572 4.25 -8.22 -4.20
N HIS A 573 3.34 -8.30 -3.22
CA HIS A 573 1.94 -8.65 -3.47
C HIS A 573 1.21 -7.52 -4.20
N GLU A 574 1.47 -6.26 -3.83
CA GLU A 574 0.97 -5.07 -4.52
C GLU A 574 1.28 -5.14 -6.02
N ASP A 575 2.57 -5.26 -6.37
CA ASP A 575 3.05 -5.32 -7.76
C ASP A 575 2.56 -6.59 -8.50
N GLU A 576 2.29 -7.69 -7.78
CA GLU A 576 1.73 -8.93 -8.34
C GLU A 576 0.20 -8.96 -8.42
N GLY A 577 -0.45 -7.84 -8.08
CA GLY A 577 -1.86 -7.60 -8.35
C GLY A 577 -2.77 -7.52 -7.12
N MET A 578 -2.24 -7.55 -5.90
CA MET A 578 -3.00 -7.41 -4.66
C MET A 578 -3.29 -5.95 -4.31
N MET A 579 -3.82 -5.23 -5.29
CA MET A 579 -4.17 -3.82 -5.22
C MET A 579 -5.46 -3.59 -6.00
N TYR A 580 -6.34 -2.76 -5.47
CA TYR A 580 -7.61 -2.38 -6.07
C TYR A 580 -7.69 -0.86 -6.22
N LEU A 581 -8.30 -0.39 -7.31
CA LEU A 581 -8.71 1.01 -7.42
C LEU A 581 -10.00 1.23 -6.63
N VAL A 582 -10.00 2.24 -5.77
CA VAL A 582 -11.20 2.78 -5.12
C VAL A 582 -11.42 4.20 -5.61
N GLU A 583 -12.67 4.53 -5.87
CA GLU A 583 -13.06 5.87 -6.28
C GLU A 583 -14.01 6.49 -5.28
N VAL A 584 -13.65 7.69 -4.82
CA VAL A 584 -14.53 8.55 -4.03
C VAL A 584 -15.21 9.53 -4.97
N VAL A 585 -16.53 9.47 -5.06
CA VAL A 585 -17.32 10.33 -5.97
C VAL A 585 -18.08 11.38 -5.19
N ASP A 586 -17.97 12.64 -5.59
CA ASP A 586 -18.78 13.72 -5.04
C ASP A 586 -20.26 13.57 -5.47
N PRO A 587 -21.22 13.37 -4.54
CA PRO A 587 -22.64 13.27 -4.87
C PRO A 587 -23.27 14.64 -5.21
N THR A 588 -22.53 15.74 -5.06
CA THR A 588 -23.02 17.09 -5.33
C THR A 588 -23.55 17.19 -6.76
N PRO A 589 -24.77 17.73 -6.95
CA PRO A 589 -25.32 17.87 -8.29
C PRO A 589 -24.50 18.81 -9.15
N VAL A 590 -24.25 18.38 -10.38
CA VAL A 590 -23.81 19.30 -11.44
C VAL A 590 -25.05 19.90 -12.09
N ILE A 591 -25.10 21.23 -12.21
CA ILE A 591 -26.28 21.98 -12.65
C ILE A 591 -25.99 22.67 -13.99
N ALA A 592 -26.93 22.59 -14.94
CA ALA A 592 -26.92 23.31 -16.20
C ALA A 592 -28.25 24.03 -16.46
N ASN A 593 -28.19 25.13 -17.20
CA ASN A 593 -29.37 25.84 -17.70
C ASN A 593 -29.54 25.58 -19.19
N ILE A 594 -30.74 25.20 -19.60
CA ILE A 594 -31.13 24.92 -20.98
C ILE A 594 -32.11 25.99 -21.43
N THR A 595 -31.85 26.62 -22.57
CA THR A 595 -32.77 27.57 -23.20
C THR A 595 -33.28 27.01 -24.52
N THR A 596 -34.55 27.30 -24.85
CA THR A 596 -35.26 26.76 -26.03
C THR A 596 -34.47 26.92 -27.34
N ALA A 597 -33.82 28.08 -27.54
CA ALA A 597 -33.12 28.43 -28.78
C ALA A 597 -31.66 27.93 -28.85
N ALA A 598 -31.01 27.66 -27.71
CA ALA A 598 -29.58 27.34 -27.68
C ALA A 598 -29.28 25.85 -27.45
N GLY A 599 -30.24 25.05 -26.98
CA GLY A 599 -29.91 23.76 -26.39
C GLY A 599 -28.97 23.92 -25.18
N GLY A 600 -28.44 22.84 -24.64
CA GLY A 600 -27.55 22.91 -23.47
C GLY A 600 -26.69 21.67 -23.30
N VAL A 601 -25.57 21.80 -22.59
CA VAL A 601 -24.69 20.68 -22.22
C VAL A 601 -24.57 20.62 -20.70
N LEU A 602 -24.94 19.47 -20.15
CA LEU A 602 -24.65 19.07 -18.80
C LEU A 602 -23.41 18.18 -18.85
N ALA A 603 -22.29 18.65 -18.34
CA ALA A 603 -21.04 17.89 -18.30
C ALA A 603 -20.52 17.85 -16.87
N SER A 604 -20.06 16.68 -16.43
CA SER A 604 -19.34 16.56 -15.17
C SER A 604 -18.16 17.53 -15.10
N THR A 605 -17.94 18.11 -13.92
CA THR A 605 -16.73 18.86 -13.58
C THR A 605 -15.51 17.95 -13.35
N ASP A 606 -15.74 16.65 -13.26
CA ASP A 606 -14.70 15.61 -13.18
C ASP A 606 -13.92 15.49 -14.51
N SER A 607 -12.59 15.50 -14.39
CA SER A 607 -11.60 15.40 -15.46
C SER A 607 -11.70 14.12 -16.33
N THR A 608 -12.48 13.11 -15.94
CA THR A 608 -12.69 11.85 -16.69
C THR A 608 -14.07 11.67 -17.34
N LYS A 609 -14.96 12.68 -17.25
CA LYS A 609 -16.28 12.78 -17.95
C LYS A 609 -17.12 11.50 -17.99
N ARG A 610 -17.56 11.01 -16.83
CA ARG A 610 -18.45 9.84 -16.71
C ARG A 610 -19.88 10.03 -17.21
N LEU A 611 -20.40 11.25 -17.19
CA LEU A 611 -21.69 11.60 -17.77
C LEU A 611 -21.57 12.92 -18.54
N THR A 612 -22.06 12.92 -19.77
CA THR A 612 -22.32 14.13 -20.55
C THR A 612 -23.71 14.00 -21.17
N ALA A 613 -24.63 14.90 -20.83
CA ALA A 613 -25.92 15.01 -21.50
C ALA A 613 -25.96 16.27 -22.37
N LYS A 614 -26.22 16.11 -23.66
CA LYS A 614 -26.34 17.19 -24.65
C LYS A 614 -27.78 17.27 -25.13
N PHE A 615 -28.43 18.39 -24.91
CA PHE A 615 -29.81 18.62 -25.31
C PHE A 615 -29.83 19.41 -26.62
N GLY A 616 -30.53 18.88 -27.63
CA GLY A 616 -30.74 19.59 -28.90
C GLY A 616 -31.74 20.74 -28.72
N ALA A 617 -31.80 21.65 -29.69
CA ALA A 617 -32.84 22.69 -29.70
C ALA A 617 -34.24 22.05 -29.76
N GLY A 618 -35.17 22.51 -28.92
CA GLY A 618 -36.47 21.87 -28.73
C GLY A 618 -37.41 22.71 -27.85
N ALA A 619 -38.66 22.26 -27.70
CA ALA A 619 -39.71 22.98 -26.96
C ALA A 619 -39.61 22.77 -25.44
N PHE A 620 -38.50 23.20 -24.85
CA PHE A 620 -38.37 23.28 -23.39
C PHE A 620 -38.99 24.59 -22.87
N ALA A 621 -39.33 24.65 -21.59
CA ALA A 621 -39.63 25.94 -20.94
C ALA A 621 -38.48 26.92 -21.19
N ALA A 622 -38.78 28.23 -21.22
CA ALA A 622 -37.84 29.27 -21.68
C ALA A 622 -36.45 29.16 -21.03
N ASP A 623 -36.43 28.83 -19.73
CA ASP A 623 -35.24 28.49 -18.97
C ASP A 623 -35.53 27.22 -18.13
N THR A 624 -35.02 26.06 -18.57
CA THR A 624 -35.10 24.82 -17.80
C THR A 624 -33.76 24.51 -17.14
N THR A 625 -33.74 24.44 -15.81
CA THR A 625 -32.58 23.96 -15.06
C THR A 625 -32.59 22.44 -15.00
N VAL A 626 -31.44 21.82 -15.25
CA VAL A 626 -31.22 20.37 -15.14
C VAL A 626 -30.04 20.14 -14.21
N SER A 627 -30.18 19.20 -13.27
CA SER A 627 -29.06 18.66 -12.51
C SER A 627 -28.83 17.20 -12.87
N TYR A 628 -27.62 16.70 -12.61
CA TYR A 628 -27.45 15.27 -12.40
C TYR A 628 -26.71 14.98 -11.10
N HIS A 629 -27.05 13.84 -10.51
CA HIS A 629 -26.51 13.34 -9.25
C HIS A 629 -25.86 11.99 -9.49
N TYR A 630 -24.73 11.74 -8.82
CA TYR A 630 -24.22 10.40 -8.66
C TYR A 630 -24.86 9.76 -7.44
N LEU A 631 -25.26 8.49 -7.56
CA LEU A 631 -25.96 7.79 -6.50
C LEU A 631 -25.39 6.37 -6.36
N LEU A 632 -25.41 5.85 -5.12
CA LEU A 632 -25.04 4.49 -4.76
C LEU A 632 -26.23 3.78 -4.11
N ASP A 633 -26.49 2.53 -4.50
CA ASP A 633 -27.63 1.78 -4.01
C ASP A 633 -27.16 1.13 -2.71
N ILE A 634 -27.40 1.85 -1.63
CA ILE A 634 -27.03 1.48 -0.28
C ILE A 634 -28.03 0.49 0.34
N GLN A 635 -29.17 0.22 -0.31
CA GLN A 635 -30.26 -0.58 0.27
C GLN A 635 -30.14 -2.07 -0.03
N ASN A 636 -29.37 -2.48 -1.04
CA ASN A 636 -29.07 -3.89 -1.28
C ASN A 636 -27.82 -4.31 -0.49
N PRO A 637 -27.93 -5.21 0.52
CA PRO A 637 -26.76 -5.77 1.17
C PRO A 637 -25.90 -6.46 0.13
N VAL A 638 -24.61 -6.14 0.09
CA VAL A 638 -23.63 -6.88 -0.72
C VAL A 638 -23.66 -8.32 -0.21
N GLY A 639 -24.34 -9.21 -0.94
CA GLY A 639 -24.62 -10.57 -0.49
C GLY A 639 -23.36 -11.31 -0.09
N ASN A 640 -23.36 -11.82 1.14
CA ASN A 640 -22.41 -12.82 1.61
C ASN A 640 -22.58 -14.09 0.78
N GLY A 641 -21.60 -14.38 -0.09
CA GLY A 641 -21.29 -15.71 -0.58
C GLY A 641 -22.45 -16.60 -1.04
N ALA A 642 -22.93 -16.42 -2.27
CA ALA A 642 -23.39 -17.50 -3.14
C ALA A 642 -23.45 -16.99 -4.58
N ALA A 643 -22.99 -17.79 -5.54
CA ALA A 643 -23.15 -17.50 -6.95
C ALA A 643 -24.64 -17.32 -7.29
N GLY A 644 -25.06 -16.11 -7.70
CA GLY A 644 -26.42 -15.88 -8.17
C GLY A 644 -26.92 -14.43 -8.15
N ASP A 645 -26.54 -13.63 -7.16
CA ASP A 645 -27.11 -12.28 -7.02
C ASP A 645 -26.15 -11.19 -7.51
N LEU A 646 -26.32 -10.84 -8.78
CA LEU A 646 -25.77 -9.62 -9.36
C LEU A 646 -26.62 -8.43 -8.87
N ALA A 647 -26.30 -7.97 -7.65
CA ALA A 647 -26.69 -6.66 -7.16
C ALA A 647 -26.36 -5.62 -8.25
N GLY A 648 -27.38 -4.86 -8.65
CA GLY A 648 -27.31 -3.90 -9.75
C GLY A 648 -26.14 -2.94 -9.55
N LEU A 649 -25.53 -2.51 -10.67
CA LEU A 649 -24.34 -1.67 -10.70
C LEU A 649 -24.38 -0.61 -9.58
N GLU A 650 -23.36 -0.63 -8.73
CA GLU A 650 -23.15 0.33 -7.64
C GLU A 650 -22.91 1.76 -8.17
N ARG A 651 -23.36 2.12 -9.37
CA ARG A 651 -23.05 3.36 -10.06
C ARG A 651 -24.24 3.76 -10.93
N TYR A 652 -25.08 4.66 -10.44
CA TYR A 652 -26.18 5.23 -11.23
C TYR A 652 -26.14 6.74 -11.20
N PHE A 653 -26.71 7.31 -12.25
CA PHE A 653 -26.84 8.74 -12.41
C PHE A 653 -28.31 9.09 -12.50
N ARG A 654 -28.74 10.07 -11.71
CA ARG A 654 -30.09 10.62 -11.78
C ARG A 654 -30.03 12.03 -12.34
N LEU A 655 -30.70 12.26 -13.46
CA LEU A 655 -30.97 13.59 -14.01
C LEU A 655 -32.32 14.09 -13.49
N GLU A 656 -32.33 15.31 -12.97
CA GLU A 656 -33.52 15.94 -12.41
C GLU A 656 -33.78 17.30 -13.06
N SER A 657 -35.06 17.63 -13.27
CA SER A 657 -35.46 18.96 -13.70
C SER A 657 -36.80 19.35 -13.09
N ALA A 658 -36.92 20.61 -12.68
CA ALA A 658 -38.17 21.15 -12.14
C ALA A 658 -39.27 21.29 -13.21
N ASN A 659 -38.88 21.48 -14.48
CA ASN A 659 -39.79 21.57 -15.61
C ASN A 659 -39.66 20.31 -16.48
N PRO A 660 -40.75 19.86 -17.13
CA PRO A 660 -40.65 18.75 -18.08
C PRO A 660 -39.62 19.03 -19.17
N LEU A 661 -38.68 18.09 -19.34
CA LEU A 661 -37.76 18.11 -20.47
C LEU A 661 -38.51 17.57 -21.70
N VAL A 662 -38.56 18.36 -22.79
CA VAL A 662 -39.26 18.03 -24.04
C VAL A 662 -38.36 18.29 -25.25
N GLY A 663 -37.83 17.25 -25.88
CA GLY A 663 -36.98 17.32 -27.06
C GLY A 663 -35.91 16.23 -27.11
N PRO A 664 -35.13 16.13 -28.20
CA PRO A 664 -34.06 15.15 -28.31
C PRO A 664 -32.89 15.48 -27.38
N ALA A 665 -32.39 14.48 -26.66
CA ALA A 665 -31.15 14.56 -25.89
C ALA A 665 -30.20 13.43 -26.28
N THR A 666 -28.91 13.74 -26.38
CA THR A 666 -27.82 12.77 -26.47
C THR A 666 -27.17 12.61 -25.11
N ILE A 667 -27.29 11.44 -24.50
CA ILE A 667 -26.64 11.14 -23.22
C ILE A 667 -25.48 10.20 -23.48
N GLU A 668 -24.31 10.58 -22.97
CA GLU A 668 -23.06 9.85 -22.98
C GLU A 668 -22.72 9.45 -21.56
N VAL A 669 -22.68 8.14 -21.28
CA VAL A 669 -22.18 7.61 -20.02
C VAL A 669 -20.92 6.81 -20.28
N ASN A 670 -19.83 7.15 -19.59
CA ASN A 670 -18.58 6.44 -19.64
C ASN A 670 -18.50 5.55 -18.39
N PHE A 671 -18.71 4.24 -18.60
CA PHE A 671 -18.48 3.21 -17.59
C PHE A 671 -17.13 2.53 -17.85
N PRO A 672 -16.34 2.21 -16.81
CA PRO A 672 -15.24 1.27 -16.95
C PRO A 672 -15.80 -0.12 -17.26
N LEU A 673 -15.18 -0.82 -18.22
CA LEU A 673 -15.70 -2.04 -18.86
C LEU A 673 -15.69 -3.31 -17.97
N GLU A 674 -14.94 -3.28 -16.88
CA GLU A 674 -14.77 -4.44 -15.99
C GLU A 674 -15.50 -4.22 -14.67
N LEU A 675 -16.34 -5.19 -14.27
CA LEU A 675 -16.98 -5.19 -12.95
C LEU A 675 -15.94 -5.46 -11.86
N ALA A 676 -16.22 -4.98 -10.64
CA ALA A 676 -15.41 -5.18 -9.43
C ALA A 676 -15.01 -6.64 -9.12
N ARG A 677 -15.64 -7.64 -9.78
CA ARG A 677 -15.47 -9.09 -9.59
C ARG A 677 -15.02 -9.86 -10.86
N GLY A 678 -14.49 -9.17 -11.88
CA GLY A 678 -13.78 -9.82 -13.00
C GLY A 678 -14.63 -10.36 -14.12
N ALA A 679 -15.95 -10.26 -14.00
CA ALA A 679 -16.81 -10.41 -15.16
C ALA A 679 -16.59 -9.21 -16.08
N THR A 680 -16.09 -9.46 -17.29
CA THR A 680 -16.22 -8.50 -18.39
C THR A 680 -17.69 -8.33 -18.69
N TYR A 681 -18.12 -7.09 -18.68
CA TYR A 681 -19.46 -6.71 -19.07
C TYR A 681 -19.73 -7.16 -20.52
N ASP A 682 -20.86 -7.83 -20.81
CA ASP A 682 -21.37 -7.92 -22.19
C ASP A 682 -22.05 -6.59 -22.49
N PRO A 683 -21.48 -5.72 -23.35
CA PRO A 683 -22.02 -4.41 -23.70
C PRO A 683 -23.53 -4.43 -24.00
N THR A 684 -24.02 -5.52 -24.60
CA THR A 684 -25.39 -5.63 -25.08
C THR A 684 -26.43 -5.83 -23.97
N THR A 685 -25.98 -6.06 -22.73
CA THR A 685 -26.87 -6.34 -21.58
C THR A 685 -27.27 -5.09 -20.78
N VAL A 686 -26.90 -3.88 -21.22
CA VAL A 686 -27.01 -2.62 -20.46
C VAL A 686 -28.16 -1.91 -21.08
N GLN A 687 -29.21 -1.87 -20.29
CA GLN A 687 -30.41 -1.15 -20.63
C GLN A 687 -30.39 0.16 -19.87
N LEU A 688 -30.74 1.22 -20.58
CA LEU A 688 -31.07 2.50 -19.97
C LEU A 688 -32.54 2.48 -19.58
N TYR A 689 -32.84 3.03 -18.42
CA TYR A 689 -34.20 3.17 -17.94
C TYR A 689 -34.58 4.65 -17.80
N ARG A 690 -35.88 4.94 -17.70
CA ARG A 690 -36.42 6.23 -17.27
C ARG A 690 -37.50 6.00 -16.23
N SER A 691 -37.72 6.98 -15.35
CA SER A 691 -38.86 6.96 -14.44
C SER A 691 -40.16 7.13 -15.22
N ASN A 692 -41.23 6.49 -14.74
CA ASN A 692 -42.60 6.64 -15.24
C ASN A 692 -43.49 7.50 -14.33
N GLY A 693 -42.90 8.17 -13.32
CA GLY A 693 -43.61 9.09 -12.43
C GLY A 693 -44.43 8.45 -11.31
N ALA A 694 -44.56 7.12 -11.31
CA ALA A 694 -45.30 6.36 -10.30
C ALA A 694 -44.41 5.38 -9.51
N GLY A 695 -43.10 5.68 -9.41
CA GLY A 695 -42.11 4.79 -8.78
C GLY A 695 -41.71 3.58 -9.63
N GLY A 696 -42.01 3.58 -10.93
CA GLY A 696 -41.61 2.52 -11.87
C GLY A 696 -40.62 2.99 -12.93
N TRP A 697 -39.98 2.03 -13.58
CA TRP A 697 -38.94 2.25 -14.58
C TRP A 697 -39.30 1.63 -15.94
N THR A 698 -39.07 2.35 -17.04
CA THR A 698 -39.33 1.88 -18.42
C THR A 698 -38.17 2.20 -19.39
N THR A 699 -38.06 1.46 -20.48
CA THR A 699 -37.12 1.74 -21.60
C THR A 699 -37.80 2.52 -22.75
N ASP A 700 -39.10 2.80 -22.66
CA ASP A 700 -39.87 3.48 -23.70
C ASP A 700 -39.33 4.90 -23.98
N GLY A 701 -39.16 5.27 -25.26
CA GLY A 701 -38.69 6.60 -25.68
C GLY A 701 -37.16 6.71 -25.84
N ILE A 702 -36.42 5.65 -25.53
CA ILE A 702 -35.00 5.48 -25.83
C ILE A 702 -34.88 4.91 -27.25
N THR A 703 -34.50 5.75 -28.22
CA THR A 703 -34.62 5.39 -29.65
C THR A 703 -33.37 4.73 -30.22
N THR A 704 -32.22 4.92 -29.59
CA THR A 704 -30.96 4.31 -30.00
C THR A 704 -30.12 4.11 -28.76
N VAL A 705 -29.50 2.95 -28.61
CA VAL A 705 -28.45 2.69 -27.61
C VAL A 705 -27.28 2.13 -28.41
N SER A 706 -26.24 2.93 -28.59
CA SER A 706 -24.99 2.43 -29.18
C SER A 706 -23.90 2.44 -28.13
N ILE A 707 -23.21 1.33 -27.97
CA ILE A 707 -22.04 1.24 -27.10
C ILE A 707 -20.82 1.12 -28.00
N ALA A 708 -20.01 2.18 -28.06
CA ALA A 708 -18.78 2.19 -28.83
C ALA A 708 -17.58 1.88 -27.92
N PRO A 709 -16.69 0.96 -28.31
CA PRO A 709 -15.35 0.91 -27.73
C PRO A 709 -14.67 2.26 -27.98
N ALA A 710 -14.07 2.88 -26.96
CA ALA A 710 -13.24 4.05 -27.20
C ALA A 710 -12.15 3.73 -28.24
N THR A 711 -12.14 4.45 -29.36
CA THR A 711 -11.12 4.28 -30.40
C THR A 711 -9.80 4.87 -29.93
N GLY A 712 -8.81 4.00 -29.76
CA GLY A 712 -7.40 4.38 -29.58
C GLY A 712 -6.97 4.42 -28.11
N THR A 713 -6.11 3.46 -27.76
CA THR A 713 -5.43 3.26 -26.47
C THR A 713 -6.27 2.57 -25.38
N LYS A 714 -5.76 1.45 -24.86
CA LYS A 714 -6.36 0.63 -23.78
C LYS A 714 -6.58 1.48 -22.52
N ILE A 715 -7.74 2.13 -22.42
CA ILE A 715 -8.53 2.37 -21.21
C ILE A 715 -9.99 2.24 -21.68
N ALA A 716 -10.66 1.19 -21.26
CA ALA A 716 -11.94 0.78 -21.81
C ALA A 716 -13.09 1.62 -21.21
N ASN A 717 -13.26 2.84 -21.74
CA ASN A 717 -14.48 3.62 -21.57
C ASN A 717 -15.42 3.28 -22.72
N ASN A 718 -16.48 2.53 -22.44
CA ASN A 718 -17.53 2.31 -23.42
C ASN A 718 -18.42 3.56 -23.48
N LYS A 719 -18.52 4.15 -24.67
CA LYS A 719 -19.36 5.32 -24.93
C LYS A 719 -20.78 4.86 -25.22
N LEU A 720 -21.70 5.05 -24.28
CA LEU A 720 -23.12 4.82 -24.51
C LEU A 720 -23.76 6.07 -25.12
N ILE A 721 -24.19 6.05 -26.38
CA ILE A 721 -24.91 7.16 -27.01
C ILE A 721 -26.39 6.80 -27.06
N SER A 722 -27.22 7.56 -26.34
CA SER A 722 -28.68 7.44 -26.45
C SER A 722 -29.32 8.71 -27.00
N THR A 723 -30.20 8.57 -28.00
CA THR A 723 -31.11 9.64 -28.42
C THR A 723 -32.46 9.39 -27.74
N VAL A 724 -32.91 10.32 -26.91
CA VAL A 724 -34.18 10.19 -26.16
C VAL A 724 -35.21 11.16 -26.75
N THR A 725 -36.41 10.68 -27.08
CA THR A 725 -37.56 11.56 -27.36
C THR A 725 -38.44 11.58 -26.10
N THR A 726 -38.43 12.68 -25.35
CA THR A 726 -38.99 12.78 -23.99
C THR A 726 -40.48 13.15 -23.94
N LEU A 727 -41.25 12.53 -23.03
CA LEU A 727 -42.50 13.07 -22.45
C LEU A 727 -42.78 12.45 -21.05
N GLY A 728 -43.10 13.33 -20.07
CA GLY A 728 -43.72 13.02 -18.76
C GLY A 728 -42.83 13.15 -17.51
N ASP A 729 -43.24 13.99 -16.54
CA ASP A 729 -42.92 13.95 -15.09
C ASP A 729 -41.49 14.25 -14.57
N GLY A 730 -40.59 14.73 -15.42
CA GLY A 730 -39.46 15.58 -14.98
C GLY A 730 -38.28 14.88 -14.29
N ASN A 731 -38.28 13.55 -14.17
CA ASN A 731 -37.16 12.76 -13.64
C ASN A 731 -36.70 11.70 -14.65
N PHE A 732 -35.40 11.65 -14.95
CA PHE A 732 -34.79 10.63 -15.81
C PHE A 732 -33.55 10.08 -15.11
N ALA A 733 -33.42 8.77 -14.90
CA ALA A 733 -32.20 8.20 -14.32
C ALA A 733 -31.62 7.14 -15.25
N VAL A 734 -30.33 7.26 -15.55
CA VAL A 734 -29.58 6.21 -16.23
C VAL A 734 -29.19 5.18 -15.19
N LEU A 735 -30.02 4.15 -15.05
CA LEU A 735 -29.61 2.89 -14.46
C LEU A 735 -28.94 2.08 -15.57
N ALA A 736 -27.67 1.74 -15.41
CA ALA A 736 -27.08 0.62 -16.12
C ALA A 736 -27.29 -0.60 -15.21
N ARG A 737 -27.89 -1.68 -15.69
CA ARG A 737 -28.02 -2.93 -14.94
C ARG A 737 -27.50 -4.08 -15.79
N LEU A 738 -26.74 -4.99 -15.19
CA LEU A 738 -26.41 -6.26 -15.81
C LEU A 738 -27.68 -7.13 -15.82
N ILE A 739 -28.17 -7.49 -17.01
CA ILE A 739 -29.30 -8.40 -17.15
C ILE A 739 -28.74 -9.81 -17.41
N SER A 740 -28.85 -10.70 -16.43
CA SER A 740 -28.71 -12.13 -16.70
C SER A 740 -30.06 -12.67 -17.21
N GLY A 741 -30.13 -13.03 -18.49
CA GLY A 741 -31.34 -13.59 -19.13
C GLY A 741 -32.14 -12.59 -19.97
N THR A 742 -33.21 -13.07 -20.61
CA THR A 742 -34.09 -12.22 -21.45
C THR A 742 -34.93 -11.32 -20.54
N PRO A 743 -34.97 -9.99 -20.74
CA PRO A 743 -35.76 -9.08 -19.93
C PRO A 743 -37.25 -9.42 -20.07
N THR A 744 -37.92 -9.76 -18.98
CA THR A 744 -39.37 -9.99 -18.96
C THR A 744 -40.08 -8.91 -18.14
N GLY A 745 -40.16 -7.69 -18.68
CA GLY A 745 -41.10 -6.67 -18.22
C GLY A 745 -40.52 -5.44 -17.48
N PRO A 746 -41.39 -4.46 -17.16
CA PRO A 746 -41.01 -3.22 -16.45
C PRO A 746 -40.46 -3.50 -15.05
N MET A 747 -39.45 -2.72 -14.62
CA MET A 747 -38.93 -2.78 -13.25
C MET A 747 -39.85 -1.99 -12.31
N THR A 748 -40.35 -2.66 -11.28
CA THR A 748 -41.06 -2.06 -10.16
C THR A 748 -40.13 -1.99 -8.97
N ASP A 749 -40.00 -0.83 -8.32
CA ASP A 749 -39.27 -0.73 -7.06
C ASP A 749 -39.90 -1.67 -6.03
N ALA A 750 -39.09 -2.57 -5.48
CA ALA A 750 -39.45 -3.25 -4.24
C ALA A 750 -39.28 -2.25 -3.10
N ALA A 751 -40.32 -1.43 -2.90
CA ALA A 751 -40.59 -0.57 -1.74
C ALA A 751 -39.35 0.01 -1.01
N HIS A 752 -38.88 1.18 -1.44
CA HIS A 752 -38.94 2.42 -0.63
C HIS A 752 -38.62 3.68 -1.44
#